data_AF-A0A8U0IIN1-F1
#
_entry.id   AF-A0A8U0IIN1-F1
#
_cell.length_a   1.000
_cell.length_b   1.000
_cell.length_c   1.000
_cell.angle_alpha   90.00
_cell.angle_beta   90.00
_cell.angle_gamma   90.00
#
_symmetry.space_group_name_H-M   'P 1'
#
loop_
_entity.id
_entity.type
_entity.pdbx_description
1 polymer ?
#
loop_
_entity_poly.entity_id
_entity_poly.type
_entity_poly.pdbx_seq_one_letter_code
_entity_poly.pdbx_strand_id
1 'polypeptide(L)'
;MGSCIICGTPADGAICDSHEQDVLFEFAGDNPNQLTPGRYYSGTVDGFAEFGVFVNIGDRVTGLLHKSELDQRLDSLDWDEGQTVFVQVTGVRDNGNVDLGWSIRQSEREFRGKLIDDPEKGAILPEEADTDDADETDDQQATTDGSGTVDPAERQAAETSESTDESEPERDAESEQETENEQEAESEQDTEREAEETTDADESDSERARVTIDSLSDRVDEQVRIEGEVVGARQTSGPTVFEVRDETATVDCAAFVEAGVRAYPEVETGDHVRLDGVVELRNNELQVETDELEKLAGEDREAVENRLEAALTSEARPDDVDLLADHESVAAVHGRIRDAAEEIRRAVMESRPVIVRHNATADGYVAGAAIERAVLPLVRDEHAKSDAEYHFFDRRPLEGGDYDMADATKDVTTMLDNRERHDEKLPLFVLVAAGSTDESRDGLELLDIYDAPRVTVDAGYPDEGVADLADVAVNPYLDGTDAADLTVGVLGANVAAHVNADVREDVSHLPAVSYWDDAPDDYTDLASDAGYDADHTTALREAVALEAFYQSYEDKRELITDLLFEHEKRDLAEHVGEQFREKLETELDTVEPNLSVRGANGVSFTVLDTEAFTHRFDFPPTGVLLDEIHRRELGAEGAPGDEHVTLGFGEDEIHVRSDGRVNVREVAADAADEAPNAGISAKGTRDGAVEFLTGERDAALDAVVEAISQRL
;
A
#
# COMPACT_ATOMS: atom_id res chain seq x y z
N MET A 1 23.49 23.74 35.94
CA MET A 1 22.24 22.97 35.93
C MET A 1 21.22 23.81 35.20
N GLY A 2 21.09 23.58 33.91
CA GLY A 2 19.99 24.11 33.12
C GLY A 2 18.77 23.21 33.24
N SER A 3 17.76 23.52 32.45
CA SER A 3 16.61 22.64 32.19
C SER A 3 16.61 22.29 30.71
N CYS A 4 16.39 21.02 30.39
CA CYS A 4 16.22 20.56 29.01
C CYS A 4 15.14 21.38 28.29
N ILE A 5 15.47 21.96 27.13
CA ILE A 5 14.54 22.79 26.34
C ILE A 5 13.31 22.03 25.83
N ILE A 6 13.38 20.69 25.75
CA ILE A 6 12.27 19.85 25.26
C ILE A 6 11.33 19.41 26.39
N CYS A 7 11.87 18.94 27.53
CA CYS A 7 11.07 18.32 28.60
C CYS A 7 11.13 19.04 29.96
N GLY A 8 11.87 20.15 30.09
CA GLY A 8 12.00 20.94 31.33
C GLY A 8 12.73 20.26 32.48
N THR A 9 13.18 19.02 32.32
CA THR A 9 13.89 18.25 33.37
C THR A 9 15.29 18.84 33.61
N PRO A 10 15.79 18.89 34.86
CA PRO A 10 17.14 19.39 35.15
C PRO A 10 18.22 18.61 34.39
N ALA A 11 19.14 19.34 33.77
CA ALA A 11 20.21 18.79 32.95
C ALA A 11 21.54 19.54 33.14
N ASP A 12 22.65 18.91 32.75
CA ASP A 12 23.98 19.52 32.72
C ASP A 12 24.23 20.22 31.36
N GLY A 13 23.27 21.07 30.96
CA GLY A 13 23.29 21.85 29.72
C GLY A 13 21.89 22.38 29.37
N ALA A 14 21.69 22.82 28.13
CA ALA A 14 20.39 23.18 27.58
C ALA A 14 19.54 21.95 27.15
N ILE A 15 20.13 20.75 27.12
CA ILE A 15 19.51 19.50 26.68
C ILE A 15 19.87 18.36 27.65
N CYS A 16 19.08 17.28 27.68
CA CYS A 16 19.39 16.06 28.43
C CYS A 16 19.62 14.87 27.49
N ASP A 17 20.38 13.87 27.94
CA ASP A 17 20.80 12.69 27.18
C ASP A 17 19.69 12.07 26.31
N SER A 18 18.47 11.94 26.85
CA SER A 18 17.32 11.35 26.14
C SER A 18 16.75 12.17 24.98
N HIS A 19 17.16 13.42 24.84
CA HIS A 19 16.68 14.36 23.82
C HIS A 19 17.83 14.96 22.97
N GLU A 20 19.08 14.51 23.13
CA GLU A 20 20.16 14.95 22.23
C GLU A 20 19.91 14.56 20.78
N GLN A 21 19.19 13.46 20.54
CA GLN A 21 18.79 13.06 19.19
C GLN A 21 17.63 13.90 18.62
N ASP A 22 16.91 14.68 19.43
CA ASP A 22 15.74 15.48 19.02
C ASP A 22 16.08 16.92 18.60
N VAL A 23 17.36 17.29 18.65
CA VAL A 23 17.84 18.67 18.47
C VAL A 23 18.88 18.73 17.36
N LEU A 24 18.82 19.79 16.55
CA LEU A 24 19.83 20.11 15.56
C LEU A 24 20.96 20.92 16.21
N PHE A 25 22.21 20.52 15.98
CA PHE A 25 23.39 21.23 16.49
C PHE A 25 24.11 22.00 15.38
N GLU A 26 24.42 23.27 15.64
CA GLU A 26 25.42 24.02 14.88
C GLU A 26 26.77 23.92 15.60
N PHE A 27 27.81 23.48 14.91
CA PHE A 27 29.12 23.27 15.49
C PHE A 27 29.94 24.58 15.49
N ALA A 28 30.29 25.08 16.67
CA ALA A 28 31.11 26.30 16.84
C ALA A 28 32.61 26.01 17.03
N GLY A 29 33.02 24.75 17.10
CA GLY A 29 34.41 24.34 17.24
C GLY A 29 35.24 24.42 15.95
N ASP A 30 36.54 24.15 16.07
CA ASP A 30 37.48 24.22 14.95
C ASP A 30 38.38 22.98 14.80
N ASN A 31 38.10 21.92 15.59
CA ASN A 31 38.80 20.64 15.56
C ASN A 31 37.83 19.45 15.51
N PRO A 32 38.10 18.41 14.70
CA PRO A 32 37.26 17.20 14.64
C PRO A 32 36.99 16.56 16.01
N ASN A 33 37.98 16.55 16.92
CA ASN A 33 37.86 15.93 18.24
C ASN A 33 36.98 16.70 19.24
N GLN A 34 36.37 17.81 18.81
CA GLN A 34 35.39 18.58 19.58
C GLN A 34 33.95 18.24 19.21
N LEU A 35 33.71 17.48 18.13
CA LEU A 35 32.37 16.98 17.81
C LEU A 35 31.95 15.90 18.81
N THR A 36 30.67 15.89 19.16
CA THR A 36 30.07 14.94 20.09
C THR A 36 29.39 13.80 19.30
N PRO A 37 29.88 12.54 19.38
CA PRO A 37 29.24 11.42 18.70
C PRO A 37 27.80 11.18 19.16
N GLY A 38 26.94 10.79 18.22
CA GLY A 38 25.50 10.56 18.43
C GLY A 38 24.60 11.75 18.10
N ARG A 39 25.16 12.98 18.02
CA ARG A 39 24.41 14.20 17.68
C ARG A 39 24.25 14.41 16.18
N TYR A 40 23.20 15.14 15.82
CA TYR A 40 22.88 15.56 14.46
C TYR A 40 23.33 17.00 14.22
N TYR A 41 24.10 17.21 13.15
CA TYR A 41 24.63 18.53 12.79
C TYR A 41 24.14 18.96 11.41
N SER A 42 24.02 20.27 11.21
CA SER A 42 23.94 20.84 9.88
C SER A 42 25.34 20.90 9.26
N GLY A 43 25.42 20.60 7.97
CA GLY A 43 26.65 20.67 7.20
C GLY A 43 26.39 21.01 5.74
N THR A 44 27.46 21.15 4.97
CA THR A 44 27.41 21.49 3.55
C THR A 44 28.20 20.49 2.72
N VAL A 45 27.61 19.98 1.64
CA VAL A 45 28.28 19.03 0.74
C VAL A 45 29.53 19.65 0.11
N ASP A 46 30.69 19.04 0.35
CA ASP A 46 32.00 19.44 -0.18
C ASP A 46 32.32 18.76 -1.52
N GLY A 47 31.83 17.53 -1.71
CA GLY A 47 32.01 16.76 -2.95
C GLY A 47 31.75 15.26 -2.80
N PHE A 48 31.73 14.57 -3.93
CA PHE A 48 31.35 13.16 -4.06
C PHE A 48 32.53 12.24 -4.40
N ALA A 49 32.49 11.00 -3.92
CA ALA A 49 33.43 9.93 -4.28
C ALA A 49 32.72 8.57 -4.35
N GLU A 50 33.30 7.58 -5.08
CA GLU A 50 32.74 6.23 -5.31
C GLU A 50 32.39 5.40 -4.04
N PHE A 51 32.78 5.90 -2.86
CA PHE A 51 32.57 5.30 -1.54
C PHE A 51 31.74 6.16 -0.57
N GLY A 52 31.35 7.39 -0.93
CA GLY A 52 30.59 8.27 -0.03
C GLY A 52 30.63 9.76 -0.39
N VAL A 53 29.97 10.56 0.44
CA VAL A 53 29.85 12.02 0.31
C VAL A 53 30.70 12.70 1.39
N PHE A 54 31.45 13.73 1.00
CA PHE A 54 32.15 14.60 1.96
C PHE A 54 31.25 15.75 2.38
N VAL A 55 31.08 15.95 3.68
CA VAL A 55 30.23 17.01 4.25
C VAL A 55 31.05 17.84 5.23
N ASN A 56 31.09 19.15 5.01
CA ASN A 56 31.70 20.12 5.91
C ASN A 56 30.74 20.45 7.05
N ILE A 57 31.17 20.22 8.29
CA ILE A 57 30.46 20.57 9.53
C ILE A 57 31.19 21.78 10.14
N GLY A 58 30.50 22.94 10.14
CA GLY A 58 31.12 24.22 10.45
C GLY A 58 32.25 24.62 9.48
N ASP A 59 33.11 25.53 9.90
CA ASP A 59 34.11 26.18 9.03
C ASP A 59 35.33 25.31 8.66
N ARG A 60 35.63 24.24 9.43
CA ARG A 60 36.96 23.57 9.40
C ARG A 60 36.97 22.05 9.55
N VAL A 61 35.82 21.41 9.71
CA VAL A 61 35.75 19.95 9.90
C VAL A 61 35.01 19.34 8.72
N THR A 62 35.64 18.37 8.06
CA THR A 62 35.01 17.60 6.98
C THR A 62 34.85 16.15 7.43
N GLY A 63 33.62 15.65 7.41
CA GLY A 63 33.30 14.25 7.65
C GLY A 63 33.00 13.50 6.36
N LEU A 64 33.06 12.17 6.44
CA LEU A 64 32.71 11.26 5.35
C LEU A 64 31.44 10.48 5.71
N LEU A 65 30.40 10.69 4.92
CA LEU A 65 29.19 9.86 4.92
C LEU A 65 29.43 8.69 3.96
N HIS A 66 29.72 7.51 4.50
CA HIS A 66 30.04 6.34 3.69
C HIS A 66 28.76 5.77 3.05
N LYS A 67 28.85 5.21 1.85
CA LYS A 67 27.67 4.72 1.10
C LYS A 67 26.91 3.55 1.74
N SER A 68 27.43 2.94 2.80
CA SER A 68 26.72 1.94 3.63
C SER A 68 25.84 2.57 4.70
N GLU A 69 26.08 3.85 5.00
CA GLU A 69 25.34 4.63 5.97
C GLU A 69 24.34 5.57 5.29
N LEU A 70 24.14 5.45 3.98
CA LEU A 70 23.10 6.13 3.21
C LEU A 70 21.86 5.23 3.15
N ASP A 71 20.70 5.83 3.30
CA ASP A 71 19.38 5.19 3.17
C ASP A 71 18.99 4.89 1.70
N GLN A 72 19.74 5.47 0.76
CA GLN A 72 19.57 5.30 -0.68
C GLN A 72 20.92 5.17 -1.41
N ARG A 73 20.89 4.73 -2.67
CA ARG A 73 22.11 4.58 -3.46
C ARG A 73 22.75 5.94 -3.75
N LEU A 74 24.09 6.01 -3.68
CA LEU A 74 24.87 7.23 -3.94
C LEU A 74 24.56 7.86 -5.32
N ASP A 75 24.33 7.02 -6.34
CA ASP A 75 24.03 7.47 -7.71
C ASP A 75 22.59 8.03 -7.86
N SER A 76 21.76 7.86 -6.83
CA SER A 76 20.36 8.31 -6.73
C SER A 76 20.20 9.40 -5.66
N LEU A 77 21.28 10.09 -5.27
CA LEU A 77 21.27 11.11 -4.22
C LEU A 77 21.08 12.50 -4.85
N ASP A 78 19.92 13.13 -4.62
CA ASP A 78 19.56 14.47 -5.14
C ASP A 78 20.26 15.62 -4.39
N TRP A 79 21.57 15.49 -4.17
CA TRP A 79 22.41 16.46 -3.46
C TRP A 79 23.40 17.15 -4.40
N ASP A 80 23.40 18.48 -4.41
CA ASP A 80 24.39 19.30 -5.13
C ASP A 80 25.62 19.66 -4.27
N GLU A 81 26.77 19.90 -4.91
CA GLU A 81 27.93 20.52 -4.25
C GLU A 81 27.55 21.92 -3.70
N GLY A 82 27.73 22.15 -2.40
CA GLY A 82 27.30 23.37 -1.72
C GLY A 82 25.88 23.32 -1.12
N GLN A 83 25.16 22.21 -1.23
CA GLN A 83 23.85 22.03 -0.57
C GLN A 83 23.99 21.84 0.94
N THR A 84 23.09 22.45 1.72
CA THR A 84 22.97 22.21 3.16
C THR A 84 22.25 20.90 3.42
N VAL A 85 22.84 20.03 4.24
CA VAL A 85 22.36 18.68 4.55
C VAL A 85 22.48 18.41 6.05
N PHE A 86 21.76 17.40 6.53
CA PHE A 86 21.74 17.01 7.94
C PHE A 86 22.36 15.62 8.10
N VAL A 87 23.31 15.50 9.03
CA VAL A 87 24.13 14.29 9.20
C VAL A 87 24.33 13.97 10.68
N GLN A 88 24.36 12.69 11.03
CA GLN A 88 24.73 12.24 12.36
C GLN A 88 26.25 12.05 12.44
N VAL A 89 26.91 12.51 13.49
CA VAL A 89 28.30 12.12 13.75
C VAL A 89 28.31 10.77 14.45
N THR A 90 28.69 9.71 13.75
CA THR A 90 28.74 8.35 14.33
C THR A 90 30.04 8.11 15.11
N GLY A 91 31.14 8.77 14.73
CA GLY A 91 32.38 8.73 15.49
C GLY A 91 33.47 9.66 14.97
N VAL A 92 34.43 9.99 15.85
CA VAL A 92 35.66 10.70 15.50
C VAL A 92 36.84 9.78 15.79
N ARG A 93 37.71 9.58 14.80
CA ARG A 93 38.87 8.68 14.89
C ARG A 93 40.12 9.42 15.38
N ASP A 94 41.03 8.70 16.03
CA ASP A 94 42.33 9.21 16.53
C ASP A 94 43.21 9.93 15.47
N ASN A 95 42.95 9.70 14.18
CA ASN A 95 43.65 10.36 13.07
C ASN A 95 43.00 11.69 12.61
N GLY A 96 41.90 12.11 13.23
CA GLY A 96 41.15 13.32 12.89
C GLY A 96 40.08 13.15 11.81
N ASN A 97 39.82 11.92 11.34
CA ASN A 97 38.70 11.65 10.44
C ASN A 97 37.39 11.60 11.24
N VAL A 98 36.32 12.18 10.69
CA VAL A 98 34.95 12.08 11.21
C VAL A 98 34.16 11.12 10.32
N ASP A 99 33.58 10.10 10.93
CA ASP A 99 32.61 9.22 10.27
C ASP A 99 31.20 9.80 10.48
N LEU A 100 30.42 9.86 9.40
CA LEU A 100 29.05 10.37 9.39
C LEU A 100 28.08 9.25 9.04
N GLY A 101 26.89 9.30 9.63
CA GLY A 101 25.73 8.51 9.28
C GLY A 101 24.59 9.38 8.76
N TRP A 102 23.66 8.77 8.03
CA TRP A 102 22.46 9.45 7.53
C TRP A 102 21.62 10.03 8.67
N SER A 103 21.03 11.19 8.42
CA SER A 103 20.04 11.74 9.32
C SER A 103 18.66 11.25 8.91
N ILE A 104 17.94 10.61 9.84
CA ILE A 104 16.51 10.30 9.72
C ILE A 104 15.61 11.54 9.60
N ARG A 105 16.20 12.74 9.72
CA ARG A 105 15.54 14.04 9.55
C ARG A 105 16.32 14.89 8.54
N GLN A 106 15.65 15.36 7.50
CA GLN A 106 16.26 16.08 6.37
C GLN A 106 15.78 17.54 6.26
N SER A 107 15.01 18.06 7.23
CA SER A 107 14.77 19.51 7.35
C SER A 107 14.93 20.03 8.79
N GLU A 108 15.30 21.31 8.93
CA GLU A 108 15.41 21.96 10.26
C GLU A 108 14.10 21.89 11.07
N ARG A 109 12.94 21.76 10.42
CA ARG A 109 11.62 21.75 11.05
C ARG A 109 11.26 20.42 11.73
N GLU A 110 11.92 19.33 11.36
CA GLU A 110 11.72 18.01 11.99
C GLU A 110 12.43 17.90 13.34
N PHE A 111 13.42 18.77 13.60
CA PHE A 111 14.08 18.87 14.90
C PHE A 111 13.24 19.73 15.86
N ARG A 112 13.14 19.29 17.12
CA ARG A 112 12.32 19.95 18.15
C ARG A 112 13.00 21.16 18.78
N GLY A 113 14.23 21.46 18.39
CA GLY A 113 15.00 22.61 18.81
C GLY A 113 16.32 22.72 18.06
N LYS A 114 17.00 23.85 18.22
CA LYS A 114 18.32 24.13 17.66
C LYS A 114 19.25 24.66 18.74
N LEU A 115 20.45 24.09 18.86
CA LEU A 115 21.47 24.46 19.83
C LEU A 115 22.82 24.67 19.13
N ILE A 116 23.72 25.39 19.78
CA ILE A 116 25.12 25.49 19.37
C ILE A 116 25.93 24.51 20.21
N ASP A 117 26.75 23.69 19.57
CA ASP A 117 27.72 22.83 20.24
C ASP A 117 29.07 23.56 20.33
N ASP A 118 29.31 24.17 21.50
CA ASP A 118 30.51 24.93 21.81
C ASP A 118 31.52 24.06 22.59
N PRO A 119 32.78 23.95 22.17
CA PRO A 119 33.76 23.07 22.82
C PRO A 119 34.20 23.51 24.23
N GLU A 120 33.93 24.74 24.65
CA GLU A 120 34.22 25.26 25.99
C GLU A 120 32.96 25.34 26.88
N LYS A 121 31.79 25.63 26.29
CA LYS A 121 30.51 25.87 26.99
C LYS A 121 29.51 24.70 26.91
N GLY A 122 29.71 23.75 25.99
CA GLY A 122 28.79 22.65 25.71
C GLY A 122 27.62 23.06 24.82
N ALA A 123 26.50 22.33 24.94
CA ALA A 123 25.26 22.62 24.22
C ALA A 123 24.56 23.85 24.82
N ILE A 124 24.63 24.99 24.10
CA ILE A 124 24.08 26.30 24.51
C ILE A 124 22.99 26.79 23.55
N LEU A 125 22.12 27.68 24.02
CA LEU A 125 21.13 28.33 23.17
C LEU A 125 21.79 29.36 22.23
N PRO A 126 21.29 29.55 20.99
CA PRO A 126 21.83 30.57 20.08
C PRO A 126 21.86 31.98 20.68
N GLU A 127 20.86 32.34 21.49
CA GLU A 127 20.79 33.64 22.17
C GLU A 127 21.87 33.84 23.26
N GLU A 128 22.47 32.76 23.78
CA GLU A 128 23.53 32.83 24.79
C GLU A 128 24.93 33.00 24.14
N ALA A 129 25.10 32.59 22.88
CA ALA A 129 26.36 32.70 22.15
C ALA A 129 26.74 34.15 21.79
N ASP A 130 25.76 35.03 21.56
CA ASP A 130 25.98 36.46 21.24
C ASP A 130 26.33 37.32 22.47
N THR A 131 26.42 36.75 23.68
CA THR A 131 26.54 37.54 24.93
C THR A 131 27.97 37.93 25.34
N ASP A 132 29.01 37.52 24.61
CA ASP A 132 30.42 37.80 24.93
C ASP A 132 30.88 39.26 24.70
N ASP A 133 29.96 40.22 24.53
CA ASP A 133 30.27 41.65 24.35
C ASP A 133 29.35 42.62 25.17
N ALA A 134 28.96 42.24 26.41
CA ALA A 134 28.40 43.19 27.40
C ALA A 134 28.60 42.78 28.89
N ASP A 135 29.04 43.74 29.73
CA ASP A 135 29.25 43.58 31.18
C ASP A 135 27.96 43.38 32.02
N GLU A 136 28.11 42.62 33.11
CA GLU A 136 27.34 42.58 34.37
C GLU A 136 25.94 43.26 34.44
N THR A 137 24.88 42.48 34.73
CA THR A 137 24.05 42.73 35.95
C THR A 137 23.15 41.55 36.34
N ASP A 138 22.69 41.58 37.60
CA ASP A 138 22.22 40.44 38.41
C ASP A 138 20.68 40.31 38.49
N ASP A 139 20.21 39.07 38.62
CA ASP A 139 18.94 38.58 39.21
C ASP A 139 17.57 39.27 38.91
N GLN A 140 16.63 38.53 38.27
CA GLN A 140 15.36 38.16 38.91
C GLN A 140 14.47 37.11 38.19
N GLN A 141 14.32 35.99 38.90
CA GLN A 141 13.31 34.91 38.88
C GLN A 141 11.98 35.05 38.09
N ALA A 142 11.77 34.05 37.23
CA ALA A 142 10.67 33.06 37.22
C ALA A 142 9.17 33.47 37.28
N THR A 143 8.40 32.92 36.33
CA THR A 143 7.08 32.32 36.59
C THR A 143 6.90 31.04 35.76
N THR A 144 6.40 29.99 36.40
CA THR A 144 5.89 28.77 35.76
C THR A 144 4.46 28.96 35.26
N ASP A 145 3.94 27.89 34.66
CA ASP A 145 2.53 27.50 34.47
C ASP A 145 2.15 27.44 32.96
N GLY A 146 1.44 26.44 32.47
CA GLY A 146 0.78 25.33 33.16
C GLY A 146 -0.51 24.97 32.42
N SER A 147 -0.63 23.70 31.99
CA SER A 147 -1.78 23.17 31.23
C SER A 147 -3.15 23.45 31.87
N GLY A 148 -4.19 23.64 31.05
CA GLY A 148 -5.58 23.75 31.54
C GLY A 148 -6.65 23.99 30.47
N THR A 149 -7.17 22.91 29.87
CA THR A 149 -8.41 22.87 29.07
C THR A 149 -9.66 23.32 29.85
N VAL A 150 -10.63 23.97 29.19
CA VAL A 150 -12.08 23.73 29.40
C VAL A 150 -12.94 24.34 28.26
N ASP A 151 -14.03 23.63 27.95
CA ASP A 151 -15.08 23.99 26.98
C ASP A 151 -16.29 24.69 27.70
N PRO A 152 -17.53 24.84 27.19
CA PRO A 152 -18.13 26.18 27.08
C PRO A 152 -19.43 26.40 27.89
N ALA A 153 -19.70 27.65 28.32
CA ALA A 153 -21.07 28.08 28.69
C ALA A 153 -21.30 29.61 28.79
N GLU A 154 -22.26 30.09 27.98
CA GLU A 154 -23.35 31.02 28.31
C GLU A 154 -23.15 32.49 28.79
N ARG A 155 -23.51 33.39 27.84
CA ARG A 155 -24.56 34.46 27.92
C ARG A 155 -24.28 35.88 28.46
N GLN A 156 -24.61 36.83 27.57
CA GLN A 156 -25.29 38.14 27.80
C GLN A 156 -24.52 39.27 28.52
N ALA A 157 -24.62 40.55 28.17
CA ALA A 157 -25.22 41.32 27.04
C ALA A 157 -24.50 42.71 27.01
N ALA A 158 -24.79 43.73 26.18
CA ALA A 158 -25.97 44.07 25.39
C ALA A 158 -25.71 45.20 24.35
N GLU A 159 -26.66 45.39 23.42
CA GLU A 159 -27.04 46.66 22.74
C GLU A 159 -26.02 47.34 21.79
N THR A 160 -26.36 47.92 20.63
CA THR A 160 -27.60 48.12 19.82
C THR A 160 -27.14 48.40 18.37
N SER A 161 -27.93 48.41 17.27
CA SER A 161 -29.37 48.64 17.02
C SER A 161 -29.72 48.02 15.64
N GLU A 162 -30.81 47.23 15.54
CA GLU A 162 -32.12 47.58 14.92
C GLU A 162 -32.14 47.87 13.40
N SER A 163 -33.11 47.39 12.59
CA SER A 163 -34.12 46.32 12.74
C SER A 163 -34.88 46.09 11.40
N THR A 164 -35.51 44.91 11.20
CA THR A 164 -36.83 44.64 10.50
C THR A 164 -37.07 45.08 9.02
N ASP A 165 -37.95 44.57 8.15
CA ASP A 165 -38.87 43.41 7.96
C ASP A 165 -39.42 43.50 6.50
N GLU A 166 -40.03 42.53 5.78
CA GLU A 166 -40.36 41.10 5.98
C GLU A 166 -40.56 40.38 4.60
N SER A 167 -40.34 39.06 4.56
CA SER A 167 -41.11 37.95 3.92
C SER A 167 -41.92 38.09 2.59
N GLU A 168 -41.51 37.33 1.56
CA GLU A 168 -42.22 36.20 0.84
C GLU A 168 -43.73 36.22 0.45
N PRO A 169 -44.24 35.35 -0.48
CA PRO A 169 -43.63 34.60 -1.62
C PRO A 169 -44.53 34.62 -2.92
N GLU A 170 -44.50 33.53 -3.73
CA GLU A 170 -45.37 33.14 -4.91
C GLU A 170 -44.89 33.60 -6.32
N ARG A 171 -45.05 32.88 -7.47
CA ARG A 171 -45.46 31.48 -7.82
C ARG A 171 -45.21 31.21 -9.34
N ASP A 172 -45.52 29.97 -9.79
CA ASP A 172 -45.79 29.48 -11.18
C ASP A 172 -44.56 29.29 -12.12
N ALA A 173 -44.32 28.19 -12.85
CA ALA A 173 -45.04 26.97 -13.32
C ALA A 173 -45.66 27.01 -14.75
N GLU A 174 -45.61 25.83 -15.43
CA GLU A 174 -46.19 25.48 -16.75
C GLU A 174 -45.58 26.12 -18.02
N SER A 175 -45.68 25.56 -19.24
CA SER A 175 -45.69 24.15 -19.70
C SER A 175 -45.55 24.12 -21.25
N GLU A 176 -45.09 22.98 -21.78
CA GLU A 176 -45.21 22.38 -23.12
C GLU A 176 -46.11 23.05 -24.20
N GLN A 177 -45.69 22.99 -25.48
CA GLN A 177 -46.35 22.10 -26.46
C GLN A 177 -45.63 21.96 -27.82
N GLU A 178 -45.76 20.75 -28.37
CA GLU A 178 -45.29 20.29 -29.69
C GLU A 178 -46.18 20.79 -30.84
N THR A 179 -45.69 20.75 -32.08
CA THR A 179 -46.26 19.84 -33.10
C THR A 179 -45.43 19.79 -34.40
N GLU A 180 -45.38 18.59 -34.99
CA GLU A 180 -44.76 18.25 -36.26
C GLU A 180 -45.60 18.75 -37.47
N ASN A 181 -45.05 18.74 -38.70
CA ASN A 181 -45.34 17.67 -39.68
C ASN A 181 -44.65 17.86 -41.06
N GLU A 182 -44.14 16.76 -41.64
CA GLU A 182 -44.07 16.32 -43.06
C GLU A 182 -44.11 17.36 -44.23
N GLN A 183 -43.44 17.18 -45.38
CA GLN A 183 -43.33 15.96 -46.19
C GLN A 183 -42.34 16.08 -47.39
N GLU A 184 -42.00 14.95 -48.00
CA GLU A 184 -41.05 14.75 -49.11
C GLU A 184 -41.55 15.18 -50.52
N ALA A 185 -40.63 15.32 -51.50
CA ALA A 185 -40.83 14.89 -52.89
C ALA A 185 -39.53 14.90 -53.73
N GLU A 186 -39.19 13.78 -54.36
CA GLU A 186 -38.12 13.62 -55.35
C GLU A 186 -38.52 14.11 -56.77
N SER A 187 -37.55 14.40 -57.65
CA SER A 187 -37.57 13.97 -59.08
C SER A 187 -36.28 14.30 -59.84
N GLU A 188 -35.92 13.43 -60.78
CA GLU A 188 -34.65 13.42 -61.53
C GLU A 188 -34.70 14.09 -62.93
N GLN A 189 -33.52 14.15 -63.55
CA GLN A 189 -33.18 14.13 -65.00
C GLN A 189 -32.81 15.43 -65.77
N ASP A 190 -31.51 15.50 -66.05
CA ASP A 190 -30.84 15.75 -67.35
C ASP A 190 -31.12 17.01 -68.18
N THR A 191 -30.05 17.79 -68.40
CA THR A 191 -29.63 18.24 -69.75
C THR A 191 -28.12 18.54 -69.77
N GLU A 192 -27.40 17.94 -70.71
CA GLU A 192 -25.96 18.12 -70.95
C GLU A 192 -25.58 19.56 -71.36
N ARG A 193 -24.41 20.05 -70.91
CA ARG A 193 -23.58 20.95 -71.72
C ARG A 193 -22.10 20.96 -71.31
N GLU A 194 -21.23 20.86 -72.30
CA GLU A 194 -19.77 20.73 -72.13
C GLU A 194 -19.05 22.04 -71.75
N ALA A 195 -18.03 21.88 -70.91
CA ALA A 195 -16.73 22.57 -70.86
C ALA A 195 -16.65 24.11 -70.69
N GLU A 196 -16.00 24.53 -69.60
CA GLU A 196 -14.73 25.27 -69.66
C GLU A 196 -13.89 24.99 -68.40
N GLU A 197 -12.56 24.93 -68.52
CA GLU A 197 -11.63 24.60 -67.42
C GLU A 197 -11.43 25.81 -66.49
N THR A 198 -11.70 25.62 -65.19
CA THR A 198 -11.02 26.36 -64.12
C THR A 198 -10.64 25.39 -63.01
N THR A 199 -9.33 25.21 -62.83
CA THR A 199 -8.75 24.56 -61.65
C THR A 199 -8.97 25.44 -60.43
N ASP A 200 -9.77 24.97 -59.48
CA ASP A 200 -9.58 25.29 -58.07
C ASP A 200 -9.65 23.96 -57.32
N ALA A 201 -8.63 23.73 -56.49
CA ALA A 201 -8.55 22.59 -55.60
C ALA A 201 -8.81 23.13 -54.18
N ASP A 202 -9.98 22.84 -53.65
CA ASP A 202 -10.33 22.94 -52.23
C ASP A 202 -11.67 22.19 -52.00
N GLU A 203 -11.97 21.87 -50.75
CA GLU A 203 -13.12 21.04 -50.29
C GLU A 203 -12.97 19.51 -50.46
N SER A 204 -12.05 18.89 -49.70
CA SER A 204 -12.16 17.46 -49.32
C SER A 204 -11.56 17.08 -47.95
N ASP A 205 -11.38 18.02 -47.01
CA ASP A 205 -10.66 17.77 -45.74
C ASP A 205 -11.50 17.15 -44.59
N SER A 206 -12.82 17.00 -44.78
CA SER A 206 -13.72 16.49 -43.72
C SER A 206 -13.99 14.97 -43.76
N GLU A 207 -13.43 14.20 -44.70
CA GLU A 207 -13.77 12.78 -44.90
C GLU A 207 -12.57 11.82 -44.95
N ARG A 208 -11.40 12.21 -44.42
CA ARG A 208 -10.26 11.28 -44.27
C ARG A 208 -10.55 10.26 -43.17
N ALA A 209 -10.66 8.99 -43.54
CA ALA A 209 -10.87 7.90 -42.59
C ALA A 209 -9.61 7.71 -41.72
N ARG A 210 -9.80 7.66 -40.40
CA ARG A 210 -8.74 7.36 -39.43
C ARG A 210 -8.11 5.99 -39.71
N VAL A 211 -6.81 5.88 -39.49
CA VAL A 211 -6.05 4.62 -39.48
C VAL A 211 -5.41 4.39 -38.10
N THR A 212 -5.07 3.14 -37.80
CA THR A 212 -4.31 2.75 -36.60
C THR A 212 -2.80 2.83 -36.84
N ILE A 213 -2.03 3.09 -35.79
CA ILE A 213 -0.57 3.27 -35.86
C ILE A 213 0.16 1.99 -36.28
N ASP A 214 -0.30 0.80 -35.86
CA ASP A 214 0.25 -0.49 -36.31
C ASP A 214 0.23 -0.65 -37.85
N SER A 215 -0.81 -0.11 -38.50
CA SER A 215 -1.05 -0.20 -39.93
C SER A 215 -0.18 0.75 -40.77
N LEU A 216 0.57 1.68 -40.17
CA LEU A 216 1.37 2.67 -40.90
C LEU A 216 2.51 2.03 -41.70
N SER A 217 3.00 0.85 -41.28
CA SER A 217 4.03 0.09 -42.01
C SER A 217 3.64 -0.29 -43.44
N ASP A 218 2.34 -0.50 -43.70
CA ASP A 218 1.77 -0.79 -45.02
C ASP A 218 1.42 0.48 -45.83
N ARG A 219 1.59 1.67 -45.24
CA ARG A 219 1.11 2.98 -45.75
C ARG A 219 2.23 4.02 -45.95
N VAL A 220 3.48 3.57 -46.07
CA VAL A 220 4.63 4.47 -46.34
C VAL A 220 4.42 5.22 -47.66
N ASP A 221 4.75 6.52 -47.66
CA ASP A 221 4.47 7.51 -48.71
C ASP A 221 2.96 7.84 -48.90
N GLU A 222 2.05 7.37 -48.03
CA GLU A 222 0.63 7.75 -48.02
C GLU A 222 0.32 8.84 -46.99
N GLN A 223 -0.71 9.66 -47.28
CA GLN A 223 -1.26 10.64 -46.33
C GLN A 223 -2.31 9.95 -45.45
N VAL A 224 -2.19 10.10 -44.13
CA VAL A 224 -2.97 9.40 -43.11
C VAL A 224 -3.55 10.37 -42.10
N ARG A 225 -4.65 9.95 -41.45
CA ARG A 225 -5.18 10.57 -40.23
C ARG A 225 -5.05 9.59 -39.08
N ILE A 226 -4.37 9.97 -38.01
CA ILE A 226 -4.30 9.23 -36.75
C ILE A 226 -4.95 10.04 -35.63
N GLU A 227 -5.37 9.37 -34.57
CA GLU A 227 -5.92 9.99 -33.35
C GLU A 227 -5.38 9.21 -32.16
N GLY A 228 -4.89 9.91 -31.13
CA GLY A 228 -4.21 9.30 -29.99
C GLY A 228 -3.84 10.30 -28.90
N GLU A 229 -3.18 9.82 -27.86
CA GLU A 229 -2.60 10.60 -26.76
C GLU A 229 -1.15 10.99 -27.09
N VAL A 230 -0.75 12.23 -26.81
CA VAL A 230 0.65 12.67 -26.86
C VAL A 230 1.37 12.17 -25.60
N VAL A 231 2.14 11.10 -25.71
CA VAL A 231 2.94 10.57 -24.60
C VAL A 231 4.29 11.28 -24.44
N GLY A 232 4.75 11.99 -25.47
CA GLY A 232 5.99 12.77 -25.41
C GLY A 232 5.98 13.98 -26.36
N ALA A 233 6.59 15.10 -25.97
CA ALA A 233 6.68 16.31 -26.80
C ALA A 233 8.05 16.99 -26.69
N ARG A 234 8.95 16.71 -27.65
CA ARG A 234 10.36 17.17 -27.62
C ARG A 234 10.68 18.16 -28.75
N GLN A 235 11.26 19.30 -28.39
CA GLN A 235 11.79 20.24 -29.37
C GLN A 235 13.19 19.82 -29.81
N THR A 236 13.38 19.58 -31.11
CA THR A 236 14.71 19.32 -31.68
C THR A 236 15.35 20.61 -32.23
N SER A 237 16.56 20.52 -32.78
CA SER A 237 17.19 21.62 -33.53
C SER A 237 16.52 21.89 -34.89
N GLY A 238 15.59 21.04 -35.33
CA GLY A 238 14.72 21.23 -36.49
C GLY A 238 13.24 21.23 -36.07
N PRO A 239 12.45 20.18 -36.38
CA PRO A 239 11.04 20.08 -36.02
C PRO A 239 10.81 19.88 -34.51
N THR A 240 9.58 20.13 -34.08
CA THR A 240 9.03 19.54 -32.85
C THR A 240 8.65 18.10 -33.15
N VAL A 241 8.99 17.17 -32.27
CA VAL A 241 8.56 15.77 -32.38
C VAL A 241 7.58 15.48 -31.26
N PHE A 242 6.38 15.07 -31.65
CA PHE A 242 5.33 14.57 -30.77
C PHE A 242 5.31 13.05 -30.88
N GLU A 243 5.46 12.36 -29.78
CA GLU A 243 5.32 10.92 -29.69
C GLU A 243 3.83 10.64 -29.38
N VAL A 244 3.12 10.08 -30.34
CA VAL A 244 1.65 9.86 -30.27
C VAL A 244 1.37 8.37 -30.14
N ARG A 245 0.58 8.00 -29.14
CA ARG A 245 0.10 6.64 -28.87
C ARG A 245 -1.38 6.52 -29.19
N ASP A 246 -1.76 5.52 -29.97
CA ASP A 246 -3.15 5.10 -30.15
C ASP A 246 -3.40 3.73 -29.51
N GLU A 247 -4.58 3.15 -29.75
CA GLU A 247 -4.95 1.86 -29.17
C GLU A 247 -4.19 0.63 -29.74
N THR A 248 -3.16 0.85 -30.57
CA THR A 248 -2.38 -0.21 -31.24
C THR A 248 -0.87 -0.07 -31.12
N ALA A 249 -0.33 1.17 -31.13
CA ALA A 249 1.10 1.44 -31.12
C ALA A 249 1.42 2.92 -30.84
N THR A 250 2.72 3.23 -30.74
CA THR A 250 3.26 4.59 -30.60
C THR A 250 4.10 4.96 -31.83
N VAL A 251 4.03 6.22 -32.29
CA VAL A 251 4.83 6.73 -33.42
C VAL A 251 5.32 8.17 -33.21
N ASP A 252 6.53 8.45 -33.70
CA ASP A 252 7.10 9.80 -33.76
C ASP A 252 6.43 10.62 -34.88
N CYS A 253 5.84 11.75 -34.52
CA CYS A 253 5.20 12.71 -35.42
C CYS A 253 6.01 14.02 -35.46
N ALA A 254 6.60 14.36 -36.60
CA ALA A 254 7.46 15.53 -36.77
C ALA A 254 6.68 16.71 -37.36
N ALA A 255 6.49 17.76 -36.56
CA ALA A 255 5.88 19.01 -36.99
C ALA A 255 6.95 20.10 -37.22
N PHE A 256 6.99 20.67 -38.43
CA PHE A 256 7.98 21.69 -38.80
C PHE A 256 7.33 23.03 -39.18
N VAL A 257 7.70 24.10 -38.46
CA VAL A 257 7.30 25.49 -38.78
C VAL A 257 8.52 26.33 -39.17
N GLU A 258 9.49 26.48 -38.26
CA GLU A 258 10.79 27.10 -38.50
C GLU A 258 11.84 26.44 -37.60
N ALA A 259 13.11 26.44 -38.02
CA ALA A 259 14.19 25.74 -37.30
C ALA A 259 14.35 26.28 -35.86
N GLY A 260 14.07 25.42 -34.87
CA GLY A 260 14.15 25.76 -33.44
C GLY A 260 12.94 26.51 -32.88
N VAL A 261 11.84 26.60 -33.62
CA VAL A 261 10.54 27.11 -33.14
C VAL A 261 9.62 25.92 -32.83
N ARG A 262 8.97 25.92 -31.66
CA ARG A 262 8.00 24.89 -31.29
C ARG A 262 6.72 25.03 -32.13
N ALA A 263 6.38 24.00 -32.89
CA ALA A 263 5.07 23.82 -33.49
C ALA A 263 4.07 23.45 -32.39
N TYR A 264 2.80 23.86 -32.54
CA TYR A 264 1.70 23.56 -31.61
C TYR A 264 2.08 23.72 -30.12
N PRO A 265 2.49 24.94 -29.68
CA PRO A 265 2.90 25.18 -28.29
C PRO A 265 1.78 24.97 -27.25
N GLU A 266 0.52 24.94 -27.69
CA GLU A 266 -0.67 24.60 -26.89
C GLU A 266 -0.91 23.09 -26.68
N VAL A 267 -0.05 22.25 -27.28
CA VAL A 267 -0.08 20.78 -27.16
C VAL A 267 1.07 20.31 -26.28
N GLU A 268 0.73 19.61 -25.22
CA GLU A 268 1.62 19.08 -24.18
C GLU A 268 1.42 17.56 -24.02
N THR A 269 2.26 16.91 -23.22
CA THR A 269 2.09 15.48 -22.89
C THR A 269 0.78 15.27 -22.11
N GLY A 270 0.04 14.21 -22.44
CA GLY A 270 -1.31 13.91 -21.92
C GLY A 270 -2.45 14.53 -22.75
N ASP A 271 -2.15 15.34 -23.76
CA ASP A 271 -3.17 15.85 -24.67
C ASP A 271 -3.60 14.81 -25.69
N HIS A 272 -4.91 14.72 -25.92
CA HIS A 272 -5.49 13.91 -26.98
C HIS A 272 -5.56 14.72 -28.28
N VAL A 273 -5.07 14.15 -29.36
CA VAL A 273 -4.87 14.85 -30.63
C VAL A 273 -5.40 14.06 -31.82
N ARG A 274 -5.83 14.79 -32.84
CA ARG A 274 -6.02 14.30 -34.21
C ARG A 274 -4.89 14.87 -35.06
N LEU A 275 -4.25 14.01 -35.84
CA LEU A 275 -3.08 14.37 -36.63
C LEU A 275 -3.23 13.88 -38.06
N ASP A 276 -3.10 14.80 -39.01
CA ASP A 276 -2.98 14.53 -40.44
C ASP A 276 -1.52 14.70 -40.87
N GLY A 277 -1.01 13.78 -41.68
CA GLY A 277 0.36 13.84 -42.15
C GLY A 277 0.73 12.72 -43.11
N VAL A 278 1.99 12.68 -43.55
CA VAL A 278 2.52 11.66 -44.48
C VAL A 278 3.42 10.69 -43.73
N VAL A 279 3.23 9.39 -43.94
CA VAL A 279 4.08 8.35 -43.34
C VAL A 279 5.40 8.26 -44.10
N GLU A 280 6.52 8.53 -43.42
CA GLU A 280 7.88 8.30 -43.94
C GLU A 280 8.60 7.19 -43.17
N LEU A 281 9.58 6.56 -43.82
CA LEU A 281 10.49 5.61 -43.19
C LEU A 281 11.89 6.25 -43.02
N ARG A 282 12.27 6.55 -41.78
CA ARG A 282 13.49 7.29 -41.46
C ARG A 282 14.39 6.47 -40.54
N ASN A 283 15.64 6.22 -40.95
CA ASN A 283 16.58 5.33 -40.22
C ASN A 283 16.06 3.89 -39.97
N ASN A 284 15.09 3.41 -40.75
CA ASN A 284 14.28 2.19 -40.55
C ASN A 284 13.22 2.26 -39.43
N GLU A 285 12.97 3.43 -38.87
CA GLU A 285 11.84 3.72 -37.97
C GLU A 285 10.70 4.38 -38.77
N LEU A 286 9.45 4.18 -38.35
CA LEU A 286 8.30 4.89 -38.91
C LEU A 286 8.19 6.27 -38.26
N GLN A 287 7.88 7.28 -39.08
CA GLN A 287 7.69 8.65 -38.64
C GLN A 287 6.55 9.27 -39.45
N VAL A 288 5.68 10.07 -38.84
CA VAL A 288 4.67 10.85 -39.58
C VAL A 288 5.18 12.29 -39.70
N GLU A 289 5.40 12.80 -40.90
CA GLU A 289 5.62 14.24 -41.11
C GLU A 289 4.26 14.94 -41.05
N THR A 290 4.08 15.80 -40.05
CA THR A 290 2.78 16.41 -39.69
C THR A 290 2.41 17.56 -40.63
N ASP A 291 1.27 17.42 -41.30
CA ASP A 291 0.62 18.49 -42.06
C ASP A 291 -0.27 19.36 -41.16
N GLU A 292 -1.08 18.73 -40.30
CA GLU A 292 -2.00 19.37 -39.37
C GLU A 292 -2.12 18.56 -38.07
N LEU A 293 -2.29 19.26 -36.95
CA LEU A 293 -2.47 18.70 -35.61
C LEU A 293 -3.53 19.51 -34.88
N GLU A 294 -4.60 18.84 -34.45
CA GLU A 294 -5.72 19.40 -33.70
C GLU A 294 -5.76 18.77 -32.30
N LYS A 295 -5.84 19.61 -31.26
CA LYS A 295 -6.09 19.17 -29.88
C LYS A 295 -7.59 18.91 -29.69
N LEU A 296 -7.95 17.68 -29.36
CA LEU A 296 -9.34 17.23 -29.24
C LEU A 296 -9.97 17.65 -27.91
N ALA A 297 -11.29 17.85 -27.92
CA ALA A 297 -12.08 18.22 -26.76
C ALA A 297 -13.51 17.67 -26.88
N GLY A 298 -14.19 17.47 -25.74
CA GLY A 298 -15.56 16.94 -25.71
C GLY A 298 -15.65 15.52 -26.26
N GLU A 299 -16.72 15.23 -27.02
CA GLU A 299 -17.03 13.91 -27.56
C GLU A 299 -15.87 13.29 -28.38
N ASP A 300 -15.12 14.10 -29.14
CA ASP A 300 -13.97 13.62 -29.92
C ASP A 300 -12.81 13.16 -29.01
N ARG A 301 -12.57 13.86 -27.89
CA ARG A 301 -11.56 13.46 -26.89
C ARG A 301 -11.99 12.16 -26.22
N GLU A 302 -13.23 12.12 -25.74
CA GLU A 302 -13.81 10.96 -25.08
C GLU A 302 -13.80 9.74 -26.03
N ALA A 303 -14.00 9.93 -27.33
CA ALA A 303 -13.93 8.86 -28.32
C ALA A 303 -12.51 8.29 -28.54
N VAL A 304 -11.44 9.03 -28.22
CA VAL A 304 -10.06 8.51 -28.19
C VAL A 304 -9.78 7.85 -26.84
N GLU A 305 -10.14 8.51 -25.73
CA GLU A 305 -9.98 7.98 -24.36
C GLU A 305 -10.62 6.60 -24.21
N ASN A 306 -11.88 6.44 -24.65
CA ASN A 306 -12.58 5.15 -24.63
C ASN A 306 -11.92 4.05 -25.49
N ARG A 307 -11.18 4.40 -26.56
CA ARG A 307 -10.46 3.41 -27.38
C ARG A 307 -9.16 2.97 -26.72
N LEU A 308 -8.40 3.93 -26.18
CA LEU A 308 -7.19 3.66 -25.41
C LEU A 308 -7.52 2.79 -24.19
N GLU A 309 -8.56 3.14 -23.44
CA GLU A 309 -9.03 2.34 -22.31
C GLU A 309 -9.49 0.94 -22.75
N ALA A 310 -10.32 0.82 -23.79
CA ALA A 310 -10.80 -0.49 -24.25
C ALA A 310 -9.67 -1.44 -24.72
N ALA A 311 -8.60 -0.91 -25.32
CA ALA A 311 -7.43 -1.71 -25.67
C ALA A 311 -6.60 -2.08 -24.44
N LEU A 312 -6.35 -1.15 -23.53
CA LEU A 312 -5.66 -1.42 -22.26
C LEU A 312 -6.40 -2.48 -21.45
N THR A 313 -7.73 -2.39 -21.31
CA THR A 313 -8.57 -3.44 -20.71
C THR A 313 -8.41 -4.77 -21.45
N SER A 314 -8.40 -4.76 -22.78
CA SER A 314 -8.23 -5.99 -23.57
C SER A 314 -6.84 -6.64 -23.48
N GLU A 315 -5.80 -5.88 -23.12
CA GLU A 315 -4.42 -6.35 -22.97
C GLU A 315 -4.10 -6.75 -21.51
N ALA A 316 -4.64 -5.98 -20.55
CA ALA A 316 -4.59 -6.27 -19.13
C ALA A 316 -5.38 -7.55 -18.80
N ARG A 317 -6.53 -7.77 -19.45
CA ARG A 317 -7.35 -8.97 -19.25
C ARG A 317 -6.54 -10.23 -19.54
N PRO A 318 -6.29 -11.11 -18.54
CA PRO A 318 -5.52 -12.31 -18.77
C PRO A 318 -6.29 -13.29 -19.68
N ASP A 319 -5.54 -14.19 -20.32
CA ASP A 319 -6.07 -15.34 -21.06
C ASP A 319 -7.02 -16.19 -20.19
N ASP A 320 -7.75 -17.10 -20.83
CA ASP A 320 -8.62 -18.06 -20.15
C ASP A 320 -7.74 -19.16 -19.49
N VAL A 321 -7.16 -18.81 -18.34
CA VAL A 321 -6.27 -19.67 -17.55
C VAL A 321 -7.10 -20.63 -16.69
N ASP A 322 -6.77 -21.93 -16.76
CA ASP A 322 -7.38 -22.94 -15.90
C ASP A 322 -7.01 -22.71 -14.42
N LEU A 323 -7.92 -23.02 -13.49
CA LEU A 323 -7.59 -23.05 -12.05
C LEU A 323 -6.46 -24.04 -11.74
N LEU A 324 -5.76 -23.86 -10.62
CA LEU A 324 -4.68 -24.77 -10.23
C LEU A 324 -5.19 -26.20 -9.99
N ALA A 325 -6.35 -26.36 -9.34
CA ALA A 325 -7.03 -27.63 -9.09
C ALA A 325 -8.57 -27.47 -9.09
N ASP A 326 -9.29 -28.60 -9.14
CA ASP A 326 -10.76 -28.65 -9.09
C ASP A 326 -11.29 -28.42 -7.66
N HIS A 327 -11.51 -27.16 -7.26
CA HIS A 327 -12.07 -26.80 -5.95
C HIS A 327 -13.36 -25.98 -6.10
N GLU A 328 -14.47 -26.43 -5.50
CA GLU A 328 -15.81 -25.84 -5.72
C GLU A 328 -15.86 -24.35 -5.37
N SER A 329 -15.35 -23.98 -4.18
CA SER A 329 -15.30 -22.59 -3.70
C SER A 329 -14.41 -21.67 -4.54
N VAL A 330 -13.33 -22.19 -5.14
CA VAL A 330 -12.47 -21.42 -6.06
C VAL A 330 -13.13 -21.27 -7.43
N ALA A 331 -13.78 -22.33 -7.93
CA ALA A 331 -14.53 -22.31 -9.18
C ALA A 331 -15.73 -21.35 -9.13
N ALA A 332 -16.35 -21.17 -7.97
CA ALA A 332 -17.40 -20.17 -7.77
C ALA A 332 -16.90 -18.73 -8.03
N VAL A 333 -15.64 -18.42 -7.71
CA VAL A 333 -15.04 -17.09 -7.86
C VAL A 333 -14.04 -16.96 -9.01
N HIS A 334 -13.94 -17.94 -9.92
CA HIS A 334 -12.98 -17.92 -11.05
C HIS A 334 -13.07 -16.62 -11.89
N GLY A 335 -14.29 -16.12 -12.11
CA GLY A 335 -14.50 -14.82 -12.75
C GLY A 335 -13.83 -13.67 -11.99
N ARG A 336 -14.06 -13.57 -10.68
CA ARG A 336 -13.46 -12.50 -9.86
C ARG A 336 -11.95 -12.65 -9.70
N ILE A 337 -11.42 -13.87 -9.67
CA ILE A 337 -9.96 -14.13 -9.73
C ILE A 337 -9.38 -13.54 -11.02
N ARG A 338 -10.08 -13.72 -12.15
CA ARG A 338 -9.68 -13.16 -13.44
C ARG A 338 -9.77 -11.63 -13.46
N ASP A 339 -10.84 -11.06 -12.91
CA ASP A 339 -11.04 -9.61 -12.83
C ASP A 339 -9.99 -8.96 -11.89
N ALA A 340 -9.63 -9.61 -10.78
CA ALA A 340 -8.54 -9.17 -9.89
C ALA A 340 -7.18 -9.23 -10.58
N ALA A 341 -6.92 -10.27 -11.38
CA ALA A 341 -5.71 -10.38 -12.18
C ALA A 341 -5.64 -9.34 -13.31
N GLU A 342 -6.78 -8.97 -13.89
CA GLU A 342 -6.92 -7.90 -14.88
C GLU A 342 -6.54 -6.54 -14.27
N GLU A 343 -7.06 -6.19 -13.09
CA GLU A 343 -6.69 -4.93 -12.40
C GLU A 343 -5.21 -4.88 -12.00
N ILE A 344 -4.64 -5.98 -11.51
CA ILE A 344 -3.21 -6.06 -11.18
C ILE A 344 -2.34 -5.86 -12.44
N ARG A 345 -2.69 -6.51 -13.55
CA ARG A 345 -1.97 -6.36 -14.84
C ARG A 345 -2.13 -4.94 -15.39
N ARG A 346 -3.33 -4.36 -15.31
CA ARG A 346 -3.62 -2.97 -15.69
C ARG A 346 -2.76 -1.99 -14.91
N ALA A 347 -2.62 -2.17 -13.60
CA ALA A 347 -1.78 -1.30 -12.78
C ALA A 347 -0.32 -1.29 -13.25
N VAL A 348 0.26 -2.45 -13.55
CA VAL A 348 1.64 -2.54 -14.10
C VAL A 348 1.74 -1.81 -15.45
N MET A 349 0.85 -2.09 -16.39
CA MET A 349 0.81 -1.43 -17.72
C MET A 349 0.58 0.09 -17.63
N GLU A 350 -0.16 0.54 -16.63
CA GLU A 350 -0.36 1.96 -16.34
C GLU A 350 0.85 2.65 -15.69
N SER A 351 1.94 1.92 -15.36
CA SER A 351 3.01 2.41 -14.48
C SER A 351 2.47 2.91 -13.13
N ARG A 352 1.50 2.18 -12.56
CA ARG A 352 0.89 2.45 -11.26
C ARG A 352 1.48 1.46 -10.23
N PRO A 353 1.99 1.92 -9.07
CA PRO A 353 2.53 0.99 -8.08
C PRO A 353 1.45 0.04 -7.56
N VAL A 354 1.82 -1.22 -7.31
CA VAL A 354 0.97 -2.24 -6.71
C VAL A 354 1.44 -2.47 -5.27
N ILE A 355 0.56 -2.21 -4.30
CA ILE A 355 0.83 -2.39 -2.87
C ILE A 355 0.01 -3.57 -2.36
N VAL A 356 0.67 -4.69 -2.09
CA VAL A 356 0.04 -5.88 -1.52
C VAL A 356 0.04 -5.76 0.00
N ARG A 357 -1.12 -5.47 0.60
CA ARG A 357 -1.34 -5.57 2.04
C ARG A 357 -1.78 -6.99 2.37
N HIS A 358 -1.15 -7.67 3.33
CA HIS A 358 -1.57 -9.03 3.73
C HIS A 358 -1.52 -9.27 5.22
N ASN A 359 -2.39 -10.12 5.76
CA ASN A 359 -2.28 -10.54 7.16
C ASN A 359 -0.89 -11.16 7.45
N ALA A 360 -0.32 -10.87 8.63
CA ALA A 360 0.96 -11.40 9.09
C ALA A 360 0.85 -12.87 9.58
N THR A 361 0.23 -13.73 8.76
CA THR A 361 0.03 -15.16 8.98
C THR A 361 0.73 -15.98 7.90
N ALA A 362 0.92 -17.29 8.13
CA ALA A 362 1.60 -18.15 7.15
C ALA A 362 0.90 -18.19 5.78
N ASP A 363 -0.42 -18.26 5.77
CA ASP A 363 -1.25 -18.25 4.57
C ASP A 363 -1.33 -16.86 3.91
N GLY A 364 -1.36 -15.78 4.71
CA GLY A 364 -1.28 -14.40 4.23
C GLY A 364 0.06 -14.09 3.53
N TYR A 365 1.19 -14.47 4.14
CA TYR A 365 2.52 -14.38 3.51
C TYR A 365 2.61 -15.26 2.25
N VAL A 366 2.09 -16.49 2.27
CA VAL A 366 2.06 -17.38 1.10
C VAL A 366 1.26 -16.75 -0.06
N ALA A 367 0.08 -16.20 0.22
CA ALA A 367 -0.76 -15.54 -0.78
C ALA A 367 -0.12 -14.27 -1.33
N GLY A 368 0.42 -13.41 -0.45
CA GLY A 368 1.10 -12.17 -0.85
C GLY A 368 2.37 -12.43 -1.66
N ALA A 369 3.19 -13.42 -1.27
CA ALA A 369 4.39 -13.82 -1.98
C ALA A 369 4.09 -14.49 -3.33
N ALA A 370 2.95 -15.19 -3.47
CA ALA A 370 2.49 -15.70 -4.77
C ALA A 370 2.20 -14.55 -5.75
N ILE A 371 1.46 -13.54 -5.30
CA ILE A 371 1.12 -12.35 -6.12
C ILE A 371 2.40 -11.58 -6.48
N GLU A 372 3.30 -11.37 -5.52
CA GLU A 372 4.63 -10.80 -5.75
C GLU A 372 5.40 -11.56 -6.84
N ARG A 373 5.46 -12.90 -6.75
CA ARG A 373 6.15 -13.76 -7.72
C ARG A 373 5.61 -13.56 -9.14
N ALA A 374 4.31 -13.35 -9.29
CA ALA A 374 3.65 -13.12 -10.59
C ALA A 374 3.86 -11.70 -11.14
N VAL A 375 3.84 -10.68 -10.27
CA VAL A 375 3.89 -9.26 -10.67
C VAL A 375 5.31 -8.79 -10.99
N LEU A 376 6.32 -9.17 -10.20
CA LEU A 376 7.70 -8.69 -10.40
C LEU A 376 8.27 -8.93 -11.81
N PRO A 377 8.05 -10.09 -12.49
CA PRO A 377 8.44 -10.26 -13.88
C PRO A 377 7.79 -9.23 -14.83
N LEU A 378 6.50 -8.95 -14.67
CA LEU A 378 5.77 -7.99 -15.51
C LEU A 378 6.33 -6.56 -15.32
N VAL A 379 6.62 -6.19 -14.07
CA VAL A 379 7.25 -4.90 -13.72
C VAL A 379 8.64 -4.75 -14.34
N ARG A 380 9.44 -5.83 -14.39
CA ARG A 380 10.76 -5.85 -15.06
C ARG A 380 10.68 -5.74 -16.58
N ASP A 381 9.66 -6.36 -17.18
CA ASP A 381 9.49 -6.35 -18.64
C ASP A 381 8.93 -5.00 -19.14
N GLU A 382 8.05 -4.36 -18.36
CA GLU A 382 7.50 -3.03 -18.65
C GLU A 382 8.54 -1.90 -18.42
N HIS A 383 9.40 -2.02 -17.40
CA HIS A 383 10.29 -0.95 -16.99
C HIS A 383 11.78 -1.26 -17.20
N ALA A 384 12.41 -0.56 -18.14
CA ALA A 384 13.84 -0.69 -18.44
C ALA A 384 14.82 -0.27 -17.31
N LYS A 385 14.32 0.24 -16.17
CA LYS A 385 15.12 0.64 -15.01
C LYS A 385 15.32 -0.54 -14.07
N SER A 386 16.56 -0.81 -13.67
CA SER A 386 16.92 -1.94 -12.80
C SER A 386 16.46 -1.84 -11.34
N ASP A 387 15.86 -0.71 -10.94
CA ASP A 387 15.28 -0.46 -9.62
C ASP A 387 13.74 -0.35 -9.65
N ALA A 388 13.10 -0.53 -10.81
CA ALA A 388 11.64 -0.40 -10.96
C ALA A 388 10.84 -1.29 -9.99
N GLU A 389 11.35 -2.47 -9.66
CA GLU A 389 10.76 -3.41 -8.70
C GLU A 389 10.58 -2.87 -7.27
N TYR A 390 11.35 -1.84 -6.90
CA TYR A 390 11.25 -1.19 -5.59
C TYR A 390 10.31 0.02 -5.59
N HIS A 391 9.98 0.56 -6.77
CA HIS A 391 9.09 1.72 -6.93
C HIS A 391 7.66 1.29 -7.29
N PHE A 392 7.50 0.23 -8.09
CA PHE A 392 6.20 -0.20 -8.62
C PHE A 392 5.62 -1.45 -7.95
N PHE A 393 6.35 -2.11 -7.03
CA PHE A 393 5.81 -3.21 -6.25
C PHE A 393 6.29 -3.21 -4.80
N ASP A 394 5.34 -3.14 -3.88
CA ASP A 394 5.59 -3.24 -2.45
C ASP A 394 4.64 -4.25 -1.80
N ARG A 395 5.14 -5.02 -0.83
CA ARG A 395 4.35 -5.95 -0.04
C ARG A 395 4.50 -5.56 1.42
N ARG A 396 3.40 -5.35 2.14
CA ARG A 396 3.43 -4.84 3.52
C ARG A 396 2.50 -5.69 4.38
N PRO A 397 3.00 -6.41 5.39
CA PRO A 397 2.13 -7.17 6.26
C PRO A 397 1.23 -6.26 7.12
N LEU A 398 0.17 -6.85 7.67
CA LEU A 398 -0.79 -6.26 8.60
C LEU A 398 -0.68 -7.00 9.93
N GLU A 399 -0.17 -6.34 10.97
CA GLU A 399 0.09 -6.97 12.28
C GLU A 399 -1.20 -7.33 13.02
N GLY A 400 -2.27 -6.55 12.82
CA GLY A 400 -3.57 -6.73 13.49
C GLY A 400 -4.54 -7.68 12.80
N GLY A 401 -4.19 -8.17 11.60
CA GLY A 401 -5.04 -9.00 10.73
C GLY A 401 -6.02 -8.25 9.83
N ASP A 402 -6.31 -6.99 10.13
CA ASP A 402 -7.26 -6.14 9.39
C ASP A 402 -6.55 -4.92 8.79
N TYR A 403 -7.17 -4.29 7.77
CA TYR A 403 -6.69 -3.02 7.22
C TYR A 403 -7.31 -1.82 7.94
N ASP A 404 -6.77 -1.52 9.12
CA ASP A 404 -7.34 -0.52 10.02
C ASP A 404 -7.02 0.94 9.61
N MET A 405 -7.53 1.88 10.39
CA MET A 405 -7.30 3.32 10.17
C MET A 405 -5.84 3.77 10.36
N ALA A 406 -5.01 3.06 11.13
CA ALA A 406 -3.59 3.37 11.25
C ALA A 406 -2.84 2.94 9.99
N ASP A 407 -3.13 1.75 9.46
CA ASP A 407 -2.59 1.26 8.20
C ASP A 407 -3.01 2.13 7.00
N ALA A 408 -4.31 2.47 6.90
CA ALA A 408 -4.83 3.34 5.87
C ALA A 408 -4.24 4.76 5.96
N THR A 409 -4.11 5.34 7.16
CA THR A 409 -3.49 6.66 7.33
C THR A 409 -2.01 6.64 6.92
N LYS A 410 -1.27 5.57 7.23
CA LYS A 410 0.12 5.37 6.81
C LYS A 410 0.24 5.33 5.29
N ASP A 411 -0.56 4.48 4.64
CA ASP A 411 -0.54 4.33 3.17
C ASP A 411 -0.95 5.61 2.44
N VAL A 412 -2.02 6.28 2.89
CA VAL A 412 -2.46 7.56 2.31
C VAL A 412 -1.38 8.62 2.44
N THR A 413 -0.69 8.69 3.59
CA THR A 413 0.42 9.63 3.77
C THR A 413 1.56 9.32 2.81
N THR A 414 1.97 8.05 2.69
CA THR A 414 3.04 7.63 1.78
C THR A 414 2.69 7.84 0.31
N MET A 415 1.49 7.44 -0.15
CA MET A 415 1.12 7.58 -1.57
C MET A 415 0.98 9.04 -2.02
N LEU A 416 0.54 9.93 -1.12
CA LEU A 416 0.43 11.36 -1.40
C LEU A 416 1.82 12.03 -1.45
N ASP A 417 2.73 11.64 -0.55
CA ASP A 417 4.13 12.12 -0.54
C ASP A 417 4.88 11.62 -1.79
N ASN A 418 4.71 10.35 -2.17
CA ASN A 418 5.23 9.80 -3.44
C ASN A 418 4.69 10.55 -4.66
N ARG A 419 3.37 10.83 -4.71
CA ARG A 419 2.78 11.61 -5.81
C ARG A 419 3.34 13.04 -5.87
N GLU A 420 3.59 13.69 -4.73
CA GLU A 420 4.15 15.05 -4.70
C GLU A 420 5.65 15.09 -5.04
N ARG A 421 6.42 14.06 -4.70
CA ARG A 421 7.89 14.02 -4.89
C ARG A 421 8.34 13.36 -6.19
N HIS A 422 7.58 12.40 -6.70
CA HIS A 422 8.00 11.50 -7.77
C HIS A 422 6.99 11.43 -8.94
N ASP A 423 5.91 12.24 -8.89
CA ASP A 423 4.80 12.25 -9.85
C ASP A 423 4.14 10.86 -10.03
N GLU A 424 4.22 10.00 -9.01
CA GLU A 424 3.65 8.65 -9.02
C GLU A 424 2.11 8.66 -9.07
N LYS A 425 1.53 7.73 -9.83
CA LYS A 425 0.10 7.46 -9.79
C LYS A 425 -0.29 6.89 -8.42
N LEU A 426 -1.52 7.18 -7.98
CA LEU A 426 -2.06 6.56 -6.76
C LEU A 426 -2.13 5.04 -6.93
N PRO A 427 -1.56 4.28 -5.99
CA PRO A 427 -1.31 2.85 -6.13
C PRO A 427 -2.59 2.02 -6.18
N LEU A 428 -2.48 0.82 -6.76
CA LEU A 428 -3.45 -0.25 -6.56
C LEU A 428 -3.16 -0.93 -5.23
N PHE A 429 -4.13 -0.94 -4.32
CA PHE A 429 -4.05 -1.72 -3.08
C PHE A 429 -4.64 -3.12 -3.31
N VAL A 430 -3.86 -4.15 -3.04
CA VAL A 430 -4.30 -5.55 -3.06
C VAL A 430 -4.30 -6.05 -1.63
N LEU A 431 -5.48 -6.11 -1.00
CA LEU A 431 -5.65 -6.57 0.37
C LEU A 431 -5.86 -8.09 0.36
N VAL A 432 -5.06 -8.82 1.13
CA VAL A 432 -5.01 -10.29 1.12
C VAL A 432 -5.20 -10.80 2.54
N ALA A 433 -6.22 -11.64 2.74
CA ALA A 433 -6.66 -12.10 4.07
C ALA A 433 -7.10 -10.95 5.00
N ALA A 434 -7.61 -9.88 4.38
CA ALA A 434 -8.11 -8.65 4.99
C ALA A 434 -9.08 -7.95 4.01
N GLY A 435 -9.84 -6.95 4.46
CA GLY A 435 -10.71 -6.16 3.60
C GLY A 435 -12.12 -6.72 3.37
N SER A 436 -12.52 -7.80 4.04
CA SER A 436 -13.89 -8.36 3.98
C SER A 436 -14.78 -7.99 5.18
N THR A 437 -14.21 -7.49 6.28
CA THR A 437 -14.92 -7.27 7.55
C THR A 437 -14.97 -5.79 7.92
N ASP A 438 -15.90 -5.43 8.84
CA ASP A 438 -16.11 -4.04 9.26
C ASP A 438 -14.84 -3.37 9.84
N GLU A 439 -13.87 -4.14 10.36
CA GLU A 439 -12.58 -3.64 10.84
C GLU A 439 -11.76 -2.94 9.74
N SER A 440 -11.99 -3.30 8.47
CA SER A 440 -11.35 -2.67 7.32
C SER A 440 -12.21 -1.58 6.65
N ARG A 441 -13.45 -1.36 7.09
CA ARG A 441 -14.41 -0.44 6.46
C ARG A 441 -13.86 0.98 6.37
N ASP A 442 -13.53 1.58 7.51
CA ASP A 442 -13.06 2.98 7.58
C ASP A 442 -11.75 3.18 6.80
N GLY A 443 -10.87 2.17 6.78
CA GLY A 443 -9.62 2.20 6.02
C GLY A 443 -9.83 2.15 4.51
N LEU A 444 -10.78 1.33 4.03
CA LEU A 444 -11.20 1.29 2.64
C LEU A 444 -11.92 2.59 2.23
N GLU A 445 -12.86 3.09 3.05
CA GLU A 445 -13.53 4.38 2.82
C GLU A 445 -12.54 5.55 2.74
N LEU A 446 -11.44 5.51 3.52
CA LEU A 446 -10.38 6.51 3.42
C LEU A 446 -9.64 6.46 2.07
N LEU A 447 -9.35 5.27 1.55
CA LEU A 447 -8.78 5.12 0.20
C LEU A 447 -9.73 5.61 -0.90
N ASP A 448 -11.05 5.47 -0.69
CA ASP A 448 -12.12 5.92 -1.59
C ASP A 448 -12.14 7.43 -1.80
N ILE A 449 -11.95 8.19 -0.71
CA ILE A 449 -11.88 9.66 -0.74
C ILE A 449 -10.75 10.19 -1.66
N TYR A 450 -9.75 9.35 -1.96
CA TYR A 450 -8.62 9.67 -2.84
C TYR A 450 -8.67 9.00 -4.21
N ASP A 451 -9.75 8.29 -4.56
CA ASP A 451 -9.86 7.49 -5.80
C ASP A 451 -8.72 6.45 -5.94
N ALA A 452 -8.25 5.88 -4.82
CA ALA A 452 -7.24 4.82 -4.84
C ALA A 452 -7.90 3.44 -5.08
N PRO A 453 -7.55 2.72 -6.16
CA PRO A 453 -8.19 1.46 -6.51
C PRO A 453 -7.79 0.32 -5.57
N ARG A 454 -8.70 -0.64 -5.39
CA ARG A 454 -8.67 -1.69 -4.37
C ARG A 454 -9.14 -3.04 -4.92
N VAL A 455 -8.32 -4.07 -4.73
CA VAL A 455 -8.70 -5.48 -4.87
C VAL A 455 -8.65 -6.12 -3.48
N THR A 456 -9.67 -6.88 -3.09
CA THR A 456 -9.64 -7.72 -1.89
C THR A 456 -9.62 -9.20 -2.28
N VAL A 457 -8.80 -10.00 -1.60
CA VAL A 457 -8.65 -11.45 -1.80
C VAL A 457 -8.70 -12.15 -0.46
N ASP A 458 -9.79 -12.84 -0.17
CA ASP A 458 -10.06 -13.34 1.18
C ASP A 458 -10.92 -14.61 1.18
N ALA A 459 -10.64 -15.48 2.14
CA ALA A 459 -11.39 -16.70 2.42
C ALA A 459 -12.19 -16.61 3.73
N GLY A 460 -12.10 -15.51 4.48
CA GLY A 460 -12.93 -15.24 5.66
C GLY A 460 -14.40 -14.95 5.32
N TYR A 461 -15.29 -15.08 6.31
CA TYR A 461 -16.70 -14.75 6.13
C TYR A 461 -16.90 -13.22 6.15
N PRO A 462 -17.45 -12.58 5.09
CA PRO A 462 -17.52 -11.13 4.96
C PRO A 462 -18.68 -10.50 5.76
N ASP A 463 -18.51 -9.23 6.16
CA ASP A 463 -19.60 -8.39 6.66
C ASP A 463 -20.36 -7.69 5.50
N GLU A 464 -21.62 -7.32 5.74
CA GLU A 464 -22.50 -6.77 4.70
C GLU A 464 -22.01 -5.38 4.22
N GLY A 465 -21.85 -5.23 2.90
CA GLY A 465 -21.47 -3.95 2.28
C GLY A 465 -20.03 -3.49 2.58
N VAL A 466 -19.12 -4.38 3.00
CA VAL A 466 -17.67 -4.08 3.00
C VAL A 466 -17.07 -4.35 1.62
N ALA A 467 -17.45 -5.47 0.99
CA ALA A 467 -16.99 -5.85 -0.34
C ALA A 467 -17.33 -4.82 -1.44
N ASP A 468 -18.38 -4.02 -1.25
CA ASP A 468 -18.77 -2.92 -2.15
C ASP A 468 -17.77 -1.73 -2.13
N LEU A 469 -16.80 -1.73 -1.21
CA LEU A 469 -15.72 -0.75 -1.10
C LEU A 469 -14.43 -1.18 -1.82
N ALA A 470 -14.46 -2.28 -2.57
CA ALA A 470 -13.38 -2.71 -3.44
C ALA A 470 -13.86 -2.73 -4.90
N ASP A 471 -12.97 -2.39 -5.85
CA ASP A 471 -13.26 -2.49 -7.28
C ASP A 471 -13.47 -3.97 -7.68
N VAL A 472 -12.71 -4.88 -7.05
CA VAL A 472 -12.91 -6.34 -7.15
C VAL A 472 -12.77 -7.00 -5.78
N ALA A 473 -13.76 -7.80 -5.38
CA ALA A 473 -13.75 -8.59 -4.14
C ALA A 473 -13.77 -10.10 -4.40
N VAL A 474 -12.62 -10.77 -4.27
CA VAL A 474 -12.46 -12.22 -4.44
C VAL A 474 -12.72 -12.92 -3.12
N ASN A 475 -13.99 -13.25 -2.85
CA ASN A 475 -14.43 -13.99 -1.68
C ASN A 475 -15.64 -14.92 -2.04
N PRO A 476 -15.57 -16.25 -1.83
CA PRO A 476 -16.65 -17.18 -2.24
C PRO A 476 -17.97 -17.05 -1.47
N TYR A 477 -17.94 -16.56 -0.23
CA TYR A 477 -19.15 -16.38 0.56
C TYR A 477 -20.08 -15.31 -0.01
N LEU A 478 -19.54 -14.34 -0.78
CA LEU A 478 -20.33 -13.33 -1.49
C LEU A 478 -21.25 -13.94 -2.57
N ASP A 479 -20.92 -15.13 -3.10
CA ASP A 479 -21.78 -15.88 -4.02
C ASP A 479 -22.62 -16.96 -3.30
N GLY A 480 -22.59 -16.98 -1.97
CA GLY A 480 -23.29 -17.96 -1.14
C GLY A 480 -22.69 -19.37 -1.20
N THR A 481 -21.44 -19.50 -1.63
CA THR A 481 -20.70 -20.78 -1.63
C THR A 481 -19.99 -20.96 -0.30
N ASP A 482 -20.05 -22.16 0.27
CA ASP A 482 -19.31 -22.48 1.48
C ASP A 482 -17.81 -22.62 1.18
N ALA A 483 -16.97 -22.15 2.10
CA ALA A 483 -15.52 -22.07 1.89
C ALA A 483 -14.75 -22.28 3.20
N ALA A 484 -15.33 -23.06 4.13
CA ALA A 484 -14.70 -23.38 5.41
C ALA A 484 -13.42 -24.23 5.26
N ASP A 485 -13.25 -24.90 4.13
CA ASP A 485 -12.09 -25.68 3.71
C ASP A 485 -11.13 -24.92 2.76
N LEU A 486 -11.34 -23.63 2.55
CA LEU A 486 -10.51 -22.81 1.66
C LEU A 486 -9.57 -21.89 2.46
N THR A 487 -8.30 -21.85 2.08
CA THR A 487 -7.35 -20.85 2.59
C THR A 487 -7.20 -19.68 1.62
N VAL A 488 -6.79 -18.52 2.13
CA VAL A 488 -6.38 -17.39 1.28
C VAL A 488 -5.15 -17.71 0.43
N GLY A 489 -4.27 -18.62 0.90
CA GLY A 489 -3.10 -19.12 0.15
C GLY A 489 -3.49 -19.74 -1.19
N VAL A 490 -4.60 -20.49 -1.22
CA VAL A 490 -5.17 -21.04 -2.46
C VAL A 490 -5.66 -19.94 -3.40
N LEU A 491 -6.38 -18.94 -2.89
CA LEU A 491 -6.86 -17.82 -3.69
C LEU A 491 -5.70 -16.99 -4.26
N GLY A 492 -4.72 -16.62 -3.43
CA GLY A 492 -3.53 -15.87 -3.85
C GLY A 492 -2.70 -16.60 -4.90
N ALA A 493 -2.51 -17.92 -4.76
CA ALA A 493 -1.83 -18.73 -5.77
C ALA A 493 -2.59 -18.81 -7.11
N ASN A 494 -3.94 -18.86 -7.07
CA ASN A 494 -4.73 -18.79 -8.30
C ASN A 494 -4.68 -17.39 -8.94
N VAL A 495 -4.81 -16.30 -8.15
CA VAL A 495 -4.63 -14.92 -8.65
C VAL A 495 -3.26 -14.75 -9.30
N ALA A 496 -2.19 -15.20 -8.65
CA ALA A 496 -0.83 -15.19 -9.20
C ALA A 496 -0.74 -15.91 -10.56
N ALA A 497 -1.28 -17.12 -10.67
CA ALA A 497 -1.29 -17.88 -11.91
C ALA A 497 -2.14 -17.25 -13.04
N HIS A 498 -3.10 -16.38 -12.71
CA HIS A 498 -3.87 -15.60 -13.70
C HIS A 498 -3.20 -14.27 -14.06
N VAL A 499 -2.53 -13.61 -13.10
CA VAL A 499 -1.73 -12.40 -13.35
C VAL A 499 -0.59 -12.71 -14.33
N ASN A 500 0.10 -13.84 -14.12
CA ASN A 500 1.19 -14.28 -14.96
C ASN A 500 1.24 -15.81 -15.09
N ALA A 501 0.84 -16.32 -16.25
CA ALA A 501 0.81 -17.76 -16.52
C ALA A 501 2.19 -18.42 -16.52
N ASP A 502 3.27 -17.66 -16.75
CA ASP A 502 4.64 -18.21 -16.77
C ASP A 502 5.14 -18.61 -15.38
N VAL A 503 4.57 -18.05 -14.29
CA VAL A 503 4.91 -18.45 -12.90
C VAL A 503 4.01 -19.55 -12.35
N ARG A 504 3.12 -20.14 -13.16
CA ARG A 504 2.16 -21.15 -12.70
C ARG A 504 2.86 -22.35 -12.04
N GLU A 505 3.98 -22.83 -12.61
CA GLU A 505 4.75 -23.93 -12.03
C GLU A 505 5.36 -23.50 -10.67
N ASP A 506 5.92 -22.29 -10.58
CA ASP A 506 6.55 -21.72 -9.38
C ASP A 506 5.59 -21.52 -8.18
N VAL A 507 4.27 -21.39 -8.42
CA VAL A 507 3.27 -21.18 -7.35
C VAL A 507 2.40 -22.41 -7.06
N SER A 508 2.60 -23.51 -7.79
CA SER A 508 1.71 -24.67 -7.77
C SER A 508 1.67 -25.45 -6.43
N HIS A 509 2.75 -25.38 -5.64
CA HIS A 509 2.86 -26.02 -4.32
C HIS A 509 2.30 -25.17 -3.17
N LEU A 510 2.22 -23.85 -3.35
CA LEU A 510 1.82 -22.89 -2.32
C LEU A 510 0.45 -23.19 -1.68
N PRO A 511 -0.59 -23.64 -2.43
CA PRO A 511 -1.82 -24.14 -1.84
C PRO A 511 -1.60 -25.15 -0.70
N ALA A 512 -0.78 -26.18 -0.91
CA ALA A 512 -0.53 -27.22 0.11
C ALA A 512 0.27 -26.72 1.31
N VAL A 513 1.07 -25.66 1.16
CA VAL A 513 1.79 -25.02 2.28
C VAL A 513 0.79 -24.35 3.23
N SER A 514 -0.26 -23.73 2.70
CA SER A 514 -1.17 -22.88 3.49
C SER A 514 -2.09 -23.64 4.48
N TYR A 515 -2.34 -24.93 4.27
CA TYR A 515 -3.22 -25.74 5.11
C TYR A 515 -2.50 -26.24 6.37
N TRP A 516 -3.05 -25.97 7.57
CA TRP A 516 -2.49 -26.50 8.82
C TRP A 516 -2.65 -28.02 8.96
N ASP A 517 -3.84 -28.53 8.61
CA ASP A 517 -4.21 -29.95 8.54
C ASP A 517 -5.06 -30.21 7.29
N ASP A 518 -5.28 -31.49 6.98
CA ASP A 518 -6.24 -32.00 5.98
C ASP A 518 -6.22 -31.27 4.61
N ALA A 519 -5.02 -30.89 4.16
CA ALA A 519 -4.78 -30.30 2.86
C ALA A 519 -5.38 -31.17 1.73
N PRO A 520 -6.23 -30.61 0.84
CA PRO A 520 -6.86 -31.38 -0.24
C PRO A 520 -5.86 -32.14 -1.11
N ASP A 521 -6.18 -33.41 -1.42
CA ASP A 521 -5.31 -34.35 -2.17
C ASP A 521 -4.71 -33.68 -3.42
N ASP A 522 -5.53 -33.00 -4.24
CA ASP A 522 -5.10 -32.34 -5.49
C ASP A 522 -4.01 -31.28 -5.28
N TYR A 523 -4.04 -30.53 -4.17
CA TYR A 523 -2.97 -29.57 -3.85
C TYR A 523 -1.70 -30.27 -3.35
N THR A 524 -1.83 -31.37 -2.61
CA THR A 524 -0.67 -32.16 -2.16
C THR A 524 0.00 -32.91 -3.32
N ASP A 525 -0.77 -33.32 -4.33
CA ASP A 525 -0.29 -33.90 -5.58
C ASP A 525 0.44 -32.85 -6.41
N LEU A 526 -0.10 -31.62 -6.57
CA LEU A 526 0.59 -30.51 -7.22
C LEU A 526 1.94 -30.16 -6.54
N ALA A 527 1.94 -30.06 -5.21
CA ALA A 527 3.17 -29.83 -4.45
C ALA A 527 4.18 -30.97 -4.67
N SER A 528 3.72 -32.23 -4.65
CA SER A 528 4.57 -33.40 -4.87
C SER A 528 5.16 -33.45 -6.28
N ASP A 529 4.38 -33.08 -7.31
CA ASP A 529 4.83 -33.00 -8.70
C ASP A 529 5.84 -31.84 -8.91
N ALA A 530 5.68 -30.73 -8.19
CA ALA A 530 6.68 -29.65 -8.09
C ALA A 530 7.92 -30.03 -7.25
N GLY A 531 7.92 -31.18 -6.55
CA GLY A 531 9.05 -31.68 -5.77
C GLY A 531 9.06 -31.29 -4.29
N TYR A 532 7.95 -30.76 -3.79
CA TYR A 532 7.70 -30.45 -2.38
C TYR A 532 6.92 -31.61 -1.73
N ASP A 533 7.59 -32.46 -0.96
CA ASP A 533 6.92 -33.50 -0.16
C ASP A 533 6.20 -32.92 1.08
N ALA A 534 5.27 -33.70 1.65
CA ALA A 534 4.42 -33.27 2.76
C ALA A 534 5.20 -32.87 4.04
N ASP A 535 6.34 -33.52 4.31
CA ASP A 535 7.22 -33.10 5.41
C ASP A 535 7.79 -31.70 5.15
N HIS A 536 8.10 -31.40 3.88
CA HIS A 536 8.62 -30.11 3.47
C HIS A 536 7.56 -29.01 3.37
N THR A 537 6.34 -29.27 2.88
CA THR A 537 5.26 -28.26 2.89
C THR A 537 4.88 -27.85 4.31
N THR A 538 4.90 -28.81 5.26
CA THR A 538 4.80 -28.50 6.69
C THR A 538 5.96 -27.65 7.18
N ALA A 539 7.22 -28.00 6.86
CA ALA A 539 8.38 -27.20 7.25
C ALA A 539 8.34 -25.76 6.70
N LEU A 540 7.83 -25.57 5.46
CA LEU A 540 7.60 -24.24 4.89
C LEU A 540 6.57 -23.44 5.69
N ARG A 541 5.42 -24.05 6.02
CA ARG A 541 4.36 -23.41 6.82
C ARG A 541 4.86 -22.99 8.20
N GLU A 542 5.54 -23.91 8.90
CA GLU A 542 6.13 -23.67 10.21
C GLU A 542 7.19 -22.55 10.16
N ALA A 543 8.04 -22.56 9.14
CA ALA A 543 9.07 -21.54 8.96
C ALA A 543 8.49 -20.15 8.68
N VAL A 544 7.53 -20.05 7.75
CA VAL A 544 6.86 -18.77 7.44
C VAL A 544 6.03 -18.29 8.65
N ALA A 545 5.38 -19.18 9.41
CA ALA A 545 4.66 -18.80 10.63
C ALA A 545 5.58 -18.25 11.72
N LEU A 546 6.79 -18.82 11.89
CA LEU A 546 7.78 -18.30 12.84
C LEU A 546 8.35 -16.96 12.38
N GLU A 547 8.62 -16.81 11.08
CA GLU A 547 9.13 -15.56 10.53
C GLU A 547 8.07 -14.46 10.56
N ALA A 548 6.81 -14.75 10.26
CA ALA A 548 5.71 -13.77 10.32
C ALA A 548 5.56 -13.10 11.70
N PHE A 549 5.93 -13.81 12.78
CA PHE A 549 5.91 -13.29 14.14
C PHE A 549 7.05 -12.29 14.46
N TYR A 550 8.27 -12.51 13.96
CA TYR A 550 9.42 -11.67 14.30
C TYR A 550 9.55 -10.49 13.33
N GLN A 551 9.47 -9.24 13.77
CA GLN A 551 9.40 -8.08 12.85
C GLN A 551 8.20 -8.20 11.89
N SER A 552 7.02 -8.38 12.47
CA SER A 552 5.73 -8.51 11.78
C SER A 552 5.38 -7.34 10.85
N TYR A 553 5.98 -6.16 11.06
CA TYR A 553 5.86 -4.99 10.19
C TYR A 553 6.75 -5.02 8.92
N GLU A 554 7.65 -6.01 8.77
CA GLU A 554 8.57 -6.15 7.63
C GLU A 554 8.14 -7.23 6.64
N ASP A 555 8.30 -6.94 5.34
CA ASP A 555 7.92 -7.87 4.26
C ASP A 555 8.85 -9.09 4.16
N LYS A 556 10.10 -8.92 4.60
CA LYS A 556 11.18 -9.92 4.56
C LYS A 556 11.39 -10.53 3.17
N ARG A 557 11.27 -9.74 2.11
CA ARG A 557 11.26 -10.16 0.70
C ARG A 557 12.19 -11.33 0.37
N GLU A 558 13.48 -11.17 0.62
CA GLU A 558 14.50 -12.17 0.28
C GLU A 558 14.37 -13.44 1.13
N LEU A 559 14.02 -13.33 2.41
CA LEU A 559 13.90 -14.48 3.31
C LEU A 559 12.65 -15.31 3.00
N ILE A 560 11.52 -14.65 2.72
CA ILE A 560 10.28 -15.33 2.30
C ILE A 560 10.47 -15.99 0.94
N THR A 561 11.19 -15.34 0.01
CA THR A 561 11.59 -15.94 -1.27
C THR A 561 12.48 -17.17 -1.07
N ASP A 562 13.48 -17.07 -0.19
CA ASP A 562 14.41 -18.14 0.17
C ASP A 562 13.75 -19.34 0.82
N LEU A 563 12.65 -19.13 1.54
CA LEU A 563 11.81 -20.19 2.10
C LEU A 563 10.94 -20.79 1.00
N LEU A 564 10.04 -20.00 0.39
CA LEU A 564 8.94 -20.54 -0.43
C LEU A 564 9.37 -21.08 -1.80
N PHE A 565 10.35 -20.47 -2.47
CA PHE A 565 10.66 -20.76 -3.89
C PHE A 565 12.04 -21.41 -4.10
N GLU A 566 13.01 -21.18 -3.22
CA GLU A 566 14.38 -21.67 -3.39
C GLU A 566 14.56 -23.10 -2.86
N HIS A 567 14.08 -24.11 -3.60
CA HIS A 567 14.23 -25.54 -3.26
C HIS A 567 15.64 -25.97 -2.83
N GLU A 568 16.71 -25.37 -3.39
CA GLU A 568 18.09 -25.69 -3.00
C GLU A 568 18.39 -25.31 -1.52
N LYS A 569 17.55 -24.47 -0.91
CA LYS A 569 17.59 -24.05 0.49
C LYS A 569 16.63 -24.85 1.38
N ARG A 570 16.22 -26.07 0.97
CA ARG A 570 15.37 -26.97 1.77
C ARG A 570 15.79 -27.09 3.25
N ASP A 571 17.10 -27.17 3.51
CA ASP A 571 17.67 -27.21 4.86
C ASP A 571 17.30 -26.00 5.75
N LEU A 572 17.02 -24.82 5.15
CA LEU A 572 16.60 -23.61 5.86
C LEU A 572 15.19 -23.77 6.43
N ALA A 573 14.21 -24.12 5.60
CA ALA A 573 12.83 -24.31 6.04
C ALA A 573 12.72 -25.41 7.10
N GLU A 574 13.43 -26.54 6.92
CA GLU A 574 13.48 -27.61 7.91
C GLU A 574 14.08 -27.15 9.26
N HIS A 575 15.12 -26.31 9.23
CA HIS A 575 15.74 -25.78 10.44
C HIS A 575 14.87 -24.73 11.16
N VAL A 576 14.23 -23.81 10.43
CA VAL A 576 13.33 -22.80 11.02
C VAL A 576 12.04 -23.46 11.53
N GLY A 577 11.51 -24.45 10.83
CA GLY A 577 10.38 -25.27 11.31
C GLY A 577 10.70 -26.15 12.53
N GLU A 578 11.94 -26.63 12.68
CA GLU A 578 12.41 -27.24 13.94
C GLU A 578 12.33 -26.23 15.11
N GLN A 579 12.77 -24.97 14.90
CA GLN A 579 12.67 -23.91 15.93
C GLN A 579 11.22 -23.54 16.25
N PHE A 580 10.33 -23.49 15.25
CA PHE A 580 8.88 -23.27 15.44
C PHE A 580 8.32 -24.32 16.39
N ARG A 581 8.57 -25.61 16.11
CA ARG A 581 8.08 -26.74 16.90
C ARG A 581 8.66 -26.77 18.31
N GLU A 582 9.97 -26.55 18.48
CA GLU A 582 10.59 -26.50 19.81
C GLU A 582 9.99 -25.40 20.69
N LYS A 583 9.74 -24.21 20.12
CA LYS A 583 9.13 -23.09 20.85
C LYS A 583 7.65 -23.32 21.16
N LEU A 584 6.88 -23.76 20.17
CA LEU A 584 5.45 -24.07 20.32
C LEU A 584 5.23 -25.15 21.39
N GLU A 585 5.99 -26.25 21.35
CA GLU A 585 5.89 -27.32 22.33
C GLU A 585 6.29 -26.84 23.74
N THR A 586 7.28 -25.95 23.86
CA THR A 586 7.67 -25.35 25.15
C THR A 586 6.56 -24.49 25.77
N GLU A 587 5.78 -23.78 24.94
CA GLU A 587 4.62 -23.02 25.42
C GLU A 587 3.44 -23.94 25.74
N LEU A 588 3.19 -24.98 24.93
CA LEU A 588 2.18 -26.01 25.22
C LEU A 588 2.42 -26.71 26.56
N ASP A 589 3.66 -27.14 26.83
CA ASP A 589 4.11 -27.70 28.12
C ASP A 589 3.83 -26.74 29.31
N THR A 590 3.80 -25.42 29.03
CA THR A 590 3.53 -24.37 30.02
C THR A 590 2.03 -24.14 30.23
N VAL A 591 1.22 -24.15 29.17
CA VAL A 591 -0.22 -23.84 29.25
C VAL A 591 -1.10 -25.05 29.54
N GLU A 592 -0.77 -26.26 29.08
CA GLU A 592 -1.60 -27.47 29.26
C GLU A 592 -1.99 -27.70 30.74
N PRO A 593 -1.09 -27.57 31.74
CA PRO A 593 -1.45 -27.75 33.15
C PRO A 593 -2.37 -26.67 33.73
N ASN A 594 -2.56 -25.57 33.01
CA ASN A 594 -3.34 -24.40 33.41
C ASN A 594 -4.65 -24.24 32.61
N LEU A 595 -4.90 -25.10 31.61
CA LEU A 595 -6.18 -25.15 30.91
C LEU A 595 -7.32 -25.48 31.88
N SER A 596 -8.43 -24.77 31.74
CA SER A 596 -9.63 -24.99 32.55
C SER A 596 -10.80 -25.45 31.68
N VAL A 597 -11.51 -26.49 32.11
CA VAL A 597 -12.63 -27.07 31.36
C VAL A 597 -13.95 -26.61 31.95
N ARG A 598 -14.78 -25.99 31.13
CA ARG A 598 -16.17 -25.65 31.45
C ARG A 598 -17.13 -26.49 30.59
N GLY A 599 -18.38 -26.59 31.01
CA GLY A 599 -19.42 -27.25 30.25
C GLY A 599 -20.78 -26.60 30.51
N ALA A 600 -21.45 -26.18 29.45
CA ALA A 600 -22.74 -25.49 29.49
C ALA A 600 -23.63 -26.03 28.36
N ASN A 601 -24.91 -26.27 28.66
CA ASN A 601 -25.97 -26.72 27.74
C ASN A 601 -25.73 -27.98 26.85
N GLY A 602 -24.53 -28.58 26.87
CA GLY A 602 -24.14 -29.70 26.00
C GLY A 602 -22.84 -29.44 25.22
N VAL A 603 -22.31 -28.22 25.32
CA VAL A 603 -21.04 -27.78 24.76
C VAL A 603 -19.94 -27.85 25.82
N SER A 604 -18.76 -28.28 25.40
CA SER A 604 -17.53 -28.24 26.20
C SER A 604 -16.65 -27.06 25.80
N PHE A 605 -16.02 -26.43 26.80
CA PHE A 605 -15.13 -25.30 26.59
C PHE A 605 -13.78 -25.56 27.25
N THR A 606 -12.70 -25.59 26.47
CA THR A 606 -11.34 -25.41 27.00
C THR A 606 -11.08 -23.92 27.08
N VAL A 607 -10.74 -23.40 28.27
CA VAL A 607 -10.44 -21.99 28.50
C VAL A 607 -9.01 -21.83 29.01
N LEU A 608 -8.19 -21.13 28.24
CA LEU A 608 -6.86 -20.67 28.61
C LEU A 608 -6.95 -19.18 29.02
N ASP A 609 -6.55 -18.85 30.25
CA ASP A 609 -6.30 -17.46 30.64
C ASP A 609 -4.93 -17.05 30.08
N THR A 610 -4.94 -16.40 28.91
CA THR A 610 -3.71 -16.10 28.16
C THR A 610 -2.89 -15.04 28.87
N GLU A 611 -3.53 -14.04 29.48
CA GLU A 611 -2.86 -13.01 30.28
C GLU A 611 -2.15 -13.59 31.50
N ALA A 612 -2.72 -14.61 32.15
CA ALA A 612 -2.14 -15.22 33.35
C ALA A 612 -1.10 -16.31 33.08
N PHE A 613 -1.17 -17.02 31.95
CA PHE A 613 -0.43 -18.26 31.73
C PHE A 613 0.43 -18.34 30.46
N THR A 614 0.51 -17.28 29.64
CA THR A 614 1.41 -17.24 28.47
C THR A 614 2.59 -16.28 28.66
N HIS A 615 3.65 -16.48 27.88
CA HIS A 615 4.76 -15.53 27.77
C HIS A 615 4.42 -14.39 26.80
N ARG A 616 3.77 -13.32 27.31
CA ARG A 616 3.48 -12.09 26.52
C ARG A 616 4.73 -11.63 25.75
N PHE A 617 4.54 -11.31 24.46
CA PHE A 617 5.57 -10.83 23.53
C PHE A 617 6.68 -11.83 23.14
N ASP A 618 6.52 -13.14 23.41
CA ASP A 618 7.34 -14.20 22.80
C ASP A 618 6.48 -15.07 21.87
N PHE A 619 7.13 -15.94 21.10
CA PHE A 619 6.49 -16.90 20.22
C PHE A 619 6.05 -18.15 21.03
N PRO A 620 4.87 -18.74 20.79
CA PRO A 620 3.89 -18.43 19.73
C PRO A 620 2.96 -17.25 20.04
N PRO A 621 2.48 -16.52 19.01
CA PRO A 621 1.40 -15.57 19.18
C PRO A 621 0.09 -16.29 19.59
N THR A 622 -0.79 -15.56 20.28
CA THR A 622 -2.03 -16.10 20.87
C THR A 622 -2.88 -16.91 19.89
N GLY A 623 -3.04 -16.44 18.64
CA GLY A 623 -3.78 -17.16 17.60
C GLY A 623 -3.21 -18.57 17.36
N VAL A 624 -1.94 -18.67 16.98
CA VAL A 624 -1.24 -19.94 16.70
C VAL A 624 -1.29 -20.90 17.89
N LEU A 625 -1.17 -20.38 19.11
CA LEU A 625 -1.26 -21.19 20.34
C LEU A 625 -2.66 -21.76 20.54
N LEU A 626 -3.71 -20.95 20.36
CA LEU A 626 -5.10 -21.40 20.51
C LEU A 626 -5.54 -22.35 19.41
N ASP A 627 -5.09 -22.12 18.17
CA ASP A 627 -5.30 -23.03 17.04
C ASP A 627 -4.73 -24.41 17.37
N GLU A 628 -3.50 -24.46 17.90
CA GLU A 628 -2.83 -25.72 18.25
C GLU A 628 -3.48 -26.43 19.45
N ILE A 629 -3.93 -25.68 20.46
CA ILE A 629 -4.72 -26.21 21.58
C ILE A 629 -6.03 -26.83 21.07
N HIS A 630 -6.70 -26.17 20.12
CA HIS A 630 -7.95 -26.64 19.53
C HIS A 630 -7.74 -27.90 18.69
N ARG A 631 -6.79 -27.87 17.74
CA ARG A 631 -6.41 -29.00 16.88
C ARG A 631 -6.03 -30.27 17.66
N ARG A 632 -5.28 -30.11 18.74
CA ARG A 632 -4.85 -31.22 19.61
C ARG A 632 -5.91 -31.64 20.64
N GLU A 633 -7.10 -31.02 20.64
CA GLU A 633 -8.18 -31.22 21.62
C GLU A 633 -7.70 -31.10 23.09
N LEU A 634 -6.70 -30.23 23.37
CA LEU A 634 -6.08 -30.17 24.71
C LEU A 634 -7.10 -29.70 25.75
N GLY A 635 -7.15 -30.41 26.88
CA GLY A 635 -8.16 -30.19 27.92
C GLY A 635 -9.56 -30.72 27.58
N ALA A 636 -9.86 -31.10 26.33
CA ALA A 636 -11.16 -31.68 25.97
C ALA A 636 -11.34 -33.13 26.47
N GLU A 637 -10.26 -33.79 26.91
CA GLU A 637 -10.29 -35.18 27.40
C GLU A 637 -11.34 -35.40 28.51
N GLY A 638 -12.44 -36.07 28.15
CA GLY A 638 -13.53 -36.37 29.07
C GLY A 638 -14.44 -35.18 29.41
N ALA A 639 -14.36 -34.09 28.64
CA ALA A 639 -15.27 -32.97 28.73
C ALA A 639 -16.72 -33.38 28.36
N PRO A 640 -17.74 -32.72 28.93
CA PRO A 640 -19.14 -33.09 28.71
C PRO A 640 -19.70 -32.41 27.44
N GLY A 641 -19.90 -33.18 26.38
CA GLY A 641 -20.58 -32.70 25.17
C GLY A 641 -20.35 -33.60 23.97
N ASP A 642 -21.08 -33.31 22.89
CA ASP A 642 -20.74 -33.77 21.53
C ASP A 642 -20.02 -32.65 20.74
N GLU A 643 -19.94 -31.43 21.30
CA GLU A 643 -19.31 -30.25 20.68
C GLU A 643 -18.24 -29.62 21.58
N HIS A 644 -17.19 -29.08 20.95
CA HIS A 644 -16.03 -28.46 21.60
C HIS A 644 -15.76 -27.05 21.06
N VAL A 645 -15.30 -26.16 21.95
CA VAL A 645 -14.86 -24.79 21.67
C VAL A 645 -13.62 -24.50 22.53
N THR A 646 -12.60 -23.86 21.96
CA THR A 646 -11.45 -23.33 22.71
C THR A 646 -11.58 -21.81 22.85
N LEU A 647 -11.36 -21.30 24.06
CA LEU A 647 -11.42 -19.87 24.39
C LEU A 647 -10.06 -19.39 24.93
N GLY A 648 -9.49 -18.37 24.30
CA GLY A 648 -8.33 -17.64 24.82
C GLY A 648 -8.76 -16.36 25.51
N PHE A 649 -8.71 -16.35 26.84
CA PHE A 649 -9.17 -15.26 27.70
C PHE A 649 -8.03 -14.29 28.00
N GLY A 650 -7.96 -13.18 27.26
CA GLY A 650 -6.97 -12.11 27.37
C GLY A 650 -7.31 -11.07 28.45
N GLU A 651 -6.63 -9.93 28.39
CA GLU A 651 -6.81 -8.81 29.34
C GLU A 651 -8.19 -8.13 29.14
N ASP A 652 -8.55 -7.90 27.88
CA ASP A 652 -9.74 -7.18 27.40
C ASP A 652 -10.43 -7.86 26.19
N GLU A 653 -10.01 -9.08 25.83
CA GLU A 653 -10.60 -9.85 24.71
C GLU A 653 -10.71 -11.37 24.99
N ILE A 654 -11.66 -12.04 24.34
CA ILE A 654 -11.80 -13.51 24.30
C ILE A 654 -11.72 -13.97 22.84
N HIS A 655 -10.64 -14.66 22.49
CA HIS A 655 -10.49 -15.36 21.21
C HIS A 655 -11.30 -16.66 21.22
N VAL A 656 -11.99 -16.97 20.12
CA VAL A 656 -12.84 -18.17 19.99
C VAL A 656 -12.30 -19.08 18.89
N ARG A 657 -12.27 -20.40 19.12
CA ARG A 657 -12.02 -21.44 18.11
C ARG A 657 -13.07 -22.54 18.17
N SER A 658 -13.68 -22.86 17.03
CA SER A 658 -14.82 -23.76 16.92
C SER A 658 -14.96 -24.39 15.52
N ASP A 659 -13.88 -24.48 14.74
CA ASP A 659 -13.91 -24.93 13.35
C ASP A 659 -14.88 -24.10 12.48
N GLY A 660 -14.94 -22.78 12.74
CA GLY A 660 -15.84 -21.85 12.05
C GLY A 660 -17.33 -21.98 12.40
N ARG A 661 -17.71 -22.80 13.39
CA ARG A 661 -19.11 -22.98 13.81
C ARG A 661 -19.70 -21.76 14.52
N VAL A 662 -18.87 -20.97 15.20
CA VAL A 662 -19.28 -19.80 15.99
C VAL A 662 -19.01 -18.49 15.25
N ASN A 663 -20.07 -17.69 15.06
CA ASN A 663 -19.99 -16.30 14.62
C ASN A 663 -19.92 -15.36 15.83
N VAL A 664 -18.79 -14.65 16.02
CA VAL A 664 -18.57 -13.78 17.19
C VAL A 664 -19.37 -12.49 17.17
N ARG A 665 -19.73 -11.93 15.99
CA ARG A 665 -20.67 -10.80 15.88
C ARG A 665 -22.00 -11.13 16.58
N GLU A 666 -22.46 -12.34 16.30
CA GLU A 666 -23.71 -12.91 16.80
C GLU A 666 -23.63 -13.29 18.30
N VAL A 667 -22.51 -13.85 18.75
CA VAL A 667 -22.25 -14.13 20.17
C VAL A 667 -22.12 -12.86 21.01
N ALA A 668 -21.40 -11.85 20.52
CA ALA A 668 -21.21 -10.59 21.24
C ALA A 668 -22.53 -9.84 21.46
N ALA A 669 -23.44 -9.87 20.48
CA ALA A 669 -24.77 -9.30 20.63
C ALA A 669 -25.57 -9.95 21.79
N ASP A 670 -25.58 -11.28 21.87
CA ASP A 670 -26.29 -11.99 22.95
C ASP A 670 -25.57 -11.85 24.30
N ALA A 671 -24.23 -11.87 24.32
CA ALA A 671 -23.43 -11.70 25.52
C ALA A 671 -23.54 -10.27 26.10
N ALA A 672 -23.69 -9.25 25.25
CA ALA A 672 -23.95 -7.87 25.67
C ALA A 672 -25.31 -7.70 26.37
N ASP A 673 -26.32 -8.48 25.99
CA ASP A 673 -27.64 -8.48 26.66
C ASP A 673 -27.58 -9.12 28.07
N GLU A 674 -26.76 -10.16 28.27
CA GLU A 674 -26.54 -10.79 29.58
C GLU A 674 -25.59 -9.96 30.48
N ALA A 675 -24.55 -9.34 29.90
CA ALA A 675 -23.56 -8.51 30.60
C ALA A 675 -23.55 -7.04 30.11
N PRO A 676 -24.63 -6.25 30.30
CA PRO A 676 -24.79 -4.92 29.71
C PRO A 676 -23.86 -3.81 30.25
N ASN A 677 -23.03 -4.10 31.26
CA ASN A 677 -21.99 -3.20 31.75
C ASN A 677 -20.59 -3.58 31.24
N ALA A 678 -20.42 -4.76 30.63
CA ALA A 678 -19.12 -5.27 30.19
C ALA A 678 -18.58 -4.59 28.92
N GLY A 679 -19.40 -3.80 28.22
CA GLY A 679 -18.98 -3.08 27.01
C GLY A 679 -18.55 -4.02 25.89
N ILE A 680 -19.32 -5.09 25.68
CA ILE A 680 -18.97 -6.17 24.75
C ILE A 680 -19.11 -5.73 23.29
N SER A 681 -18.04 -5.93 22.51
CA SER A 681 -17.98 -5.83 21.05
C SER A 681 -17.40 -7.12 20.45
N ALA A 682 -17.57 -7.31 19.14
CA ALA A 682 -16.93 -8.39 18.40
C ALA A 682 -15.88 -7.82 17.45
N LYS A 683 -14.77 -8.54 17.30
CA LYS A 683 -13.76 -8.30 16.27
C LYS A 683 -13.70 -9.51 15.32
N GLY A 684 -13.87 -9.28 14.02
CA GLY A 684 -14.03 -10.32 13.00
C GLY A 684 -15.37 -11.06 13.06
N THR A 685 -15.51 -12.13 12.26
CA THR A 685 -16.79 -12.82 12.03
C THR A 685 -16.84 -14.24 12.58
N ARG A 686 -16.36 -15.27 11.88
CA ARG A 686 -16.26 -16.65 12.40
C ARG A 686 -14.94 -16.86 13.12
N ASP A 687 -14.98 -17.50 14.30
CA ASP A 687 -13.79 -17.76 15.14
C ASP A 687 -12.91 -16.51 15.41
N GLY A 688 -13.53 -15.34 15.45
CA GLY A 688 -12.89 -14.07 15.80
C GLY A 688 -12.69 -13.89 17.31
N ALA A 689 -12.72 -12.63 17.76
CA ALA A 689 -12.59 -12.25 19.17
C ALA A 689 -13.82 -11.48 19.67
N VAL A 690 -14.04 -11.53 20.99
CA VAL A 690 -15.04 -10.73 21.71
C VAL A 690 -14.31 -9.81 22.68
N GLU A 691 -14.33 -8.52 22.42
CA GLU A 691 -13.73 -7.49 23.27
C GLU A 691 -14.65 -7.12 24.44
N PHE A 692 -14.09 -6.64 25.54
CA PHE A 692 -14.83 -6.17 26.72
C PHE A 692 -13.98 -5.25 27.60
N LEU A 693 -14.62 -4.55 28.55
CA LEU A 693 -13.93 -3.76 29.55
C LEU A 693 -13.20 -4.65 30.56
N THR A 694 -11.87 -4.50 30.69
CA THR A 694 -10.98 -5.23 31.63
C THR A 694 -11.54 -5.34 33.07
N GLY A 695 -12.33 -4.37 33.53
CA GLY A 695 -12.95 -4.38 34.86
C GLY A 695 -14.11 -5.36 35.04
N GLU A 696 -14.70 -5.86 33.95
CA GLU A 696 -15.84 -6.78 33.90
C GLU A 696 -15.45 -8.16 33.32
N ARG A 697 -14.14 -8.45 33.26
CA ARG A 697 -13.51 -9.67 32.71
C ARG A 697 -14.28 -10.97 32.98
N ASP A 698 -14.56 -11.26 34.26
CA ASP A 698 -15.25 -12.49 34.68
C ASP A 698 -16.70 -12.55 34.17
N ALA A 699 -17.39 -11.40 34.13
CA ALA A 699 -18.77 -11.29 33.65
C ALA A 699 -18.85 -11.45 32.13
N ALA A 700 -17.87 -10.91 31.39
CA ALA A 700 -17.75 -11.11 29.95
C ALA A 700 -17.52 -12.59 29.60
N LEU A 701 -16.60 -13.28 30.29
CA LEU A 701 -16.36 -14.71 30.06
C LEU A 701 -17.58 -15.58 30.36
N ASP A 702 -18.28 -15.34 31.47
CA ASP A 702 -19.49 -16.09 31.81
C ASP A 702 -20.62 -15.83 30.79
N ALA A 703 -20.78 -14.59 30.30
CA ALA A 703 -21.76 -14.24 29.27
C ALA A 703 -21.44 -14.84 27.89
N VAL A 704 -20.18 -14.81 27.46
CA VAL A 704 -19.73 -15.40 26.19
C VAL A 704 -19.90 -16.93 26.20
N VAL A 705 -19.55 -17.60 27.29
CA VAL A 705 -19.76 -19.06 27.44
C VAL A 705 -21.25 -19.41 27.38
N GLU A 706 -22.11 -18.66 28.07
CA GLU A 706 -23.56 -18.89 28.03
C GLU A 706 -24.10 -18.65 26.60
N ALA A 707 -23.76 -17.53 25.97
CA ALA A 707 -24.19 -17.17 24.61
C ALA A 707 -23.79 -18.21 23.56
N ILE A 708 -22.52 -18.67 23.53
CA ILE A 708 -22.08 -19.75 22.64
C ILE A 708 -22.88 -21.04 22.91
N SER A 709 -23.06 -21.39 24.18
CA SER A 709 -23.76 -22.62 24.57
C SER A 709 -25.28 -22.63 24.34
N GLN A 710 -25.88 -21.49 23.98
CA GLN A 710 -27.29 -21.41 23.56
C GLN A 710 -27.46 -21.51 22.04
N ARG A 711 -26.37 -21.34 21.29
CA ARG A 711 -26.34 -21.30 19.82
C ARG A 711 -25.96 -22.63 19.19
N LEU A 712 -25.07 -23.37 19.86
CA LEU A 712 -24.73 -24.77 19.61
C LEU A 712 -25.67 -25.68 20.42
#